data_AF-A0A9R0K495-F1
#
_entry.id   AF-A0A9R0K495-F1
#
_cell.length_a   1.000
_cell.length_b   1.000
_cell.length_c   1.000
_cell.angle_alpha   90.00
_cell.angle_beta   90.00
_cell.angle_gamma   90.00
#
_symmetry.space_group_name_H-M   'P 1'
#
loop_
_entity.id
_entity.type
_entity.pdbx_description
1 polymer ?
#
loop_
_entity_poly.entity_id
_entity_poly.type
_entity_poly.pdbx_seq_one_letter_code
_entity_poly.pdbx_strand_id
1 'polypeptide(L)'
;MASTFSPPQLFLSPFLHSPPFQFPPKLLPSSSIFLSKSNSFSTSAAHFLTNPRISPVFQQSHLPFSPSSPPEDDSFSHENAQTLYHKCLELLRLSARYADVELARAVHCLIVKLDEDNYLLNSLITAYLKLGLLNDAYNVFMGISNPDVVSYTAIISGFAKSGYELDAIGLFMKMREKGIEPNEFTFVAFLAACSRIGELQLGIQIHSFVVKLGYLFSVYVANALMGLYSKCGVLDDVLQVFDEMPKRDIASWNTVISSVVNEQIYDRAFELFHDMVRIDRFRGNHITFSSLISACAGSCAGVLGREIHAHALKMGFDNHLSVSNSLIGFYTQCGTAKIVQALFQRMPIKDVISWTGMITAFMEFGMVELALEYFKKMPERNSVTFNAVLAGLCSNSEGLGALSLFCEMVKHRVELTEYTLTSIISACSLLGEKNISEQIHGFVVKFGFRSNVCIEAALVDMCTRCGRMSDAQKMFHQSQHDQNLPIKWTSIISGYARNAQPEEAMVLFRWGQSEEALVVDEVVATAVVGICGTLGFYEMGEQMHCHTLKSGHLYDVTLGNAVISMYSKCGSMEDAWRVFDMLPIHDAVSWNCLISGHLLLMQGDEVLAVWSRMKKANMKPDPVTLILVISSYRHTKSNMVDDCRRLFFSMTREYGVKPTSDHYASFVSVLGKWGFLEEAEDIITKIPFEPKISIWRALLQSCNFHPESTVGKRIAKHILGMQPEDPSTFILISNLLSASGRWHCSELVREEMRSKGVRKHPARSWIVHQNKVHAFYTRDKTHSQSKDIYSGLEILILECLKAGYVPDTSFVLHEVEEQQKKEFLFYHSAKLAVTYGLLTTKQGRPIRVTKNVLLCGDCHNFFKYVSRITKREVCVRDTSGFHSFSNGECSCE
;
A
#
# COMPACT_ATOMS: atom_id res chain seq x y z
N MET A 1 7.01 -34.09 14.60
CA MET A 1 7.66 -34.22 13.28
C MET A 1 7.41 -32.94 12.52
N ALA A 2 8.39 -32.04 12.52
CA ALA A 2 8.32 -30.76 11.84
C ALA A 2 8.86 -30.92 10.41
N SER A 3 7.99 -30.76 9.42
CA SER A 3 8.40 -30.58 8.03
C SER A 3 8.90 -29.14 7.87
N THR A 4 10.21 -28.98 7.82
CA THR A 4 10.88 -27.78 7.33
C THR A 4 10.46 -27.56 5.87
N PHE A 5 9.46 -26.72 5.62
CA PHE A 5 9.22 -26.19 4.28
C PHE A 5 10.36 -25.23 3.94
N SER A 6 11.30 -25.71 3.13
CA SER A 6 12.23 -24.84 2.41
C SER A 6 11.42 -23.86 1.56
N PRO A 7 11.74 -22.55 1.56
CA PRO A 7 11.08 -21.61 0.66
C PRO A 7 11.28 -22.07 -0.79
N PRO A 8 10.31 -21.86 -1.68
CA PRO A 8 10.45 -22.26 -3.08
C PRO A 8 11.70 -21.60 -3.65
N GLN A 9 12.67 -22.41 -4.09
CA GLN A 9 13.80 -21.92 -4.87
C GLN A 9 13.26 -21.34 -6.17
N LEU A 10 13.07 -20.02 -6.18
CA LEU A 10 12.76 -19.22 -7.36
C LEU A 10 13.97 -19.24 -8.31
N PHE A 11 14.21 -20.36 -9.00
CA PHE A 11 15.18 -20.40 -10.10
C PHE A 11 14.60 -19.63 -11.30
N LEU A 12 14.75 -18.31 -11.30
CA LEU A 12 14.64 -17.47 -12.49
C LEU A 12 15.84 -17.65 -13.45
N SER A 13 16.76 -18.57 -13.16
CA SER A 13 17.97 -18.84 -13.95
C SER A 13 17.74 -19.33 -15.39
N PRO A 14 16.66 -20.06 -15.76
CA PRO A 14 16.48 -20.49 -17.15
C PRO A 14 16.05 -19.35 -18.08
N PHE A 15 15.53 -18.24 -17.55
CA PHE A 15 15.02 -17.11 -18.35
C PHE A 15 16.11 -16.07 -18.68
N LEU A 16 17.39 -16.42 -18.45
CA LEU A 16 18.54 -15.60 -18.81
C LEU A 16 19.01 -15.77 -20.26
N HIS A 17 18.53 -16.78 -21.00
CA HIS A 17 18.98 -17.04 -22.37
C HIS A 17 17.85 -17.45 -23.32
N SER A 18 17.13 -16.48 -23.91
CA SER A 18 16.32 -16.63 -25.16
C SER A 18 15.98 -15.24 -25.74
N PRO A 19 15.70 -15.09 -27.06
CA PRO A 19 15.95 -13.90 -27.87
C PRO A 19 15.02 -12.70 -27.56
N PRO A 20 15.32 -11.47 -28.05
CA PRO A 20 14.60 -10.27 -27.64
C PRO A 20 13.12 -10.37 -28.02
N PHE A 21 12.26 -9.95 -27.09
CA PHE A 21 10.93 -9.48 -27.45
C PHE A 21 11.10 -8.42 -28.54
N GLN A 22 10.48 -8.63 -29.70
CA GLN A 22 10.29 -7.55 -30.66
C GLN A 22 9.41 -6.50 -29.97
N PHE A 23 10.02 -5.37 -29.64
CA PHE A 23 9.29 -4.16 -29.30
C PHE A 23 8.33 -3.84 -30.47
N PRO A 24 7.07 -3.43 -30.22
CA PRO A 24 6.41 -2.57 -31.20
C PRO A 24 7.32 -1.34 -31.41
N PRO A 25 7.58 -0.93 -32.66
CA PRO A 25 8.55 0.13 -32.92
C PRO A 25 8.15 1.40 -32.18
N LYS A 26 9.12 1.99 -31.46
CA LYS A 26 9.05 3.38 -30.99
C LYS A 26 8.83 4.26 -32.22
N LEU A 27 7.68 4.91 -32.33
CA LEU A 27 7.54 6.09 -33.16
C LEU A 27 8.44 7.17 -32.56
N LEU A 28 9.49 7.53 -33.29
CA LEU A 28 10.39 8.63 -32.97
C LEU A 28 9.62 9.96 -32.88
N PRO A 29 10.06 10.90 -32.04
CA PRO A 29 9.45 12.21 -31.94
C PRO A 29 9.63 13.01 -33.23
N SER A 30 8.62 13.82 -33.52
CA SER A 30 8.52 14.73 -34.65
C SER A 30 9.75 15.63 -34.81
N SER A 31 10.45 15.52 -35.94
CA SER A 31 11.22 16.63 -36.49
C SER A 31 11.37 16.54 -38.01
N SER A 32 11.02 17.65 -38.66
CA SER A 32 11.44 18.11 -40.00
C SER A 32 11.10 17.25 -41.21
N ILE A 33 10.09 17.75 -41.94
CA ILE A 33 9.76 17.48 -43.34
C ILE A 33 10.99 17.72 -44.22
N PHE A 34 11.44 16.70 -44.96
CA PHE A 34 12.14 16.86 -46.23
C PHE A 34 11.70 15.78 -47.21
N LEU A 35 11.20 16.22 -48.36
CA LEU A 35 10.82 15.43 -49.53
C LEU A 35 12.02 14.67 -50.11
N SER A 36 11.81 13.40 -50.50
CA SER A 36 12.28 12.92 -51.81
C SER A 36 11.61 11.61 -52.23
N LYS A 37 11.36 11.52 -53.54
CA LYS A 37 10.71 10.43 -54.28
C LYS A 37 11.64 9.21 -54.43
N SER A 38 11.05 8.00 -54.50
CA SER A 38 11.05 7.11 -55.69
C SER A 38 10.90 5.61 -55.32
N ASN A 39 10.00 4.93 -56.06
CA ASN A 39 10.03 3.54 -56.59
C ASN A 39 10.37 2.36 -55.64
N SER A 40 9.83 1.14 -55.74
CA SER A 40 8.98 0.44 -56.70
C SER A 40 8.64 -0.95 -56.10
N PHE A 41 7.53 -1.53 -56.55
CA PHE A 41 7.01 -2.89 -56.35
C PHE A 41 8.03 -4.03 -56.15
N SER A 42 7.71 -5.02 -55.30
CA SER A 42 7.42 -6.42 -55.75
C SER A 42 7.18 -7.44 -54.60
N THR A 43 6.02 -8.11 -54.73
CA THR A 43 5.74 -9.56 -54.58
C THR A 43 5.86 -10.34 -53.27
N SER A 44 4.79 -11.12 -53.05
CA SER A 44 4.75 -12.53 -52.61
C SER A 44 4.46 -12.82 -51.13
N ALA A 45 3.19 -12.61 -50.76
CA ALA A 45 2.53 -13.42 -49.76
C ALA A 45 2.11 -14.77 -50.38
N ALA A 46 2.76 -15.85 -49.97
CA ALA A 46 2.27 -17.21 -50.13
C ALA A 46 2.87 -18.08 -49.02
N HIS A 47 2.08 -18.42 -48.01
CA HIS A 47 1.93 -19.76 -47.43
C HIS A 47 1.22 -19.67 -46.07
N PHE A 48 0.45 -20.72 -45.78
CA PHE A 48 -0.33 -21.00 -44.57
C PHE A 48 -1.78 -20.47 -44.58
N LEU A 49 -2.71 -21.30 -45.05
CA LEU A 49 -3.42 -22.23 -44.16
C LEU A 49 -4.27 -23.22 -44.97
N THR A 50 -3.91 -24.50 -44.87
CA THR A 50 -4.73 -25.66 -45.17
C THR A 50 -5.43 -26.10 -43.88
N ASN A 51 -6.76 -26.09 -43.83
CA ASN A 51 -7.55 -27.25 -43.38
C ASN A 51 -9.06 -27.05 -43.65
N PRO A 52 -9.74 -28.02 -44.28
CA PRO A 52 -11.16 -27.97 -44.56
C PRO A 52 -11.94 -28.72 -43.47
N ARG A 53 -12.92 -28.06 -42.84
CA ARG A 53 -14.06 -28.70 -42.16
C ARG A 53 -15.02 -27.60 -41.70
N ILE A 54 -15.99 -27.29 -42.56
CA ILE A 54 -17.41 -27.07 -42.27
C ILE A 54 -18.07 -27.04 -43.65
N SER A 55 -18.81 -28.10 -43.96
CA SER A 55 -19.69 -28.16 -45.12
C SER A 55 -20.96 -27.36 -44.81
N PRO A 56 -21.44 -26.48 -45.71
CA PRO A 56 -22.81 -25.99 -45.62
C PRO A 56 -23.73 -26.98 -46.32
N VAL A 57 -24.73 -27.45 -45.58
CA VAL A 57 -25.96 -28.02 -46.15
C VAL A 57 -26.78 -26.84 -46.68
N PHE A 58 -26.84 -26.67 -48.00
CA PHE A 58 -28.08 -26.27 -48.68
C PHE A 58 -28.03 -26.75 -50.12
N GLN A 59 -28.97 -27.65 -50.41
CA GLN A 59 -29.20 -28.26 -51.70
C GLN A 59 -29.63 -27.24 -52.75
N GLN A 60 -29.17 -27.48 -53.97
CA GLN A 60 -29.67 -26.90 -55.20
C GLN A 60 -31.20 -27.02 -55.28
N SER A 61 -31.88 -25.90 -55.52
CA SER A 61 -33.12 -25.90 -56.28
C SER A 61 -33.11 -24.73 -57.27
N HIS A 62 -33.00 -25.14 -58.53
CA HIS A 62 -33.29 -24.49 -59.80
C HIS A 62 -33.81 -23.04 -59.79
N LEU A 63 -33.08 -22.15 -60.47
CA LEU A 63 -33.67 -21.10 -61.30
C LEU A 63 -32.95 -21.08 -62.67
N PRO A 64 -33.66 -20.83 -63.78
CA PRO A 64 -33.22 -21.24 -65.12
C PRO A 64 -32.67 -20.05 -65.90
N PHE A 65 -31.44 -20.10 -66.41
CA PHE A 65 -31.06 -19.35 -67.63
C PHE A 65 -29.86 -20.03 -68.29
N SER A 66 -30.13 -20.76 -69.37
CA SER A 66 -29.15 -21.18 -70.38
C SER A 66 -28.87 -20.03 -71.36
N PRO A 67 -27.69 -19.99 -72.00
CA PRO A 67 -27.20 -18.83 -72.74
C PRO A 67 -27.83 -18.76 -74.13
N SER A 68 -28.44 -17.63 -74.48
CA SER A 68 -28.77 -17.29 -75.87
C SER A 68 -27.98 -16.05 -76.29
N SER A 69 -27.42 -16.15 -77.51
CA SER A 69 -26.67 -15.18 -78.32
C SER A 69 -27.11 -13.71 -78.24
N PRO A 70 -26.21 -12.75 -78.55
CA PRO A 70 -26.43 -11.35 -78.28
C PRO A 70 -27.47 -10.75 -79.25
N PRO A 71 -28.36 -9.86 -78.79
CA PRO A 71 -28.83 -8.79 -79.63
C PRO A 71 -27.92 -7.58 -79.40
N GLU A 72 -27.24 -7.18 -80.47
CA GLU A 72 -26.88 -5.78 -80.68
C GLU A 72 -28.19 -4.99 -80.70
N ASP A 73 -28.43 -4.17 -79.67
CA ASP A 73 -29.13 -2.90 -79.82
C ASP A 73 -28.96 -2.05 -78.55
N ASP A 74 -28.29 -0.93 -78.75
CA ASP A 74 -28.12 0.16 -77.79
C ASP A 74 -29.49 0.74 -77.40
N SER A 75 -29.93 0.45 -76.19
CA SER A 75 -30.48 1.49 -75.30
C SER A 75 -30.54 0.94 -73.87
N PHE A 76 -29.52 1.27 -73.07
CA PHE A 76 -29.64 1.20 -71.62
C PHE A 76 -30.69 2.25 -71.21
N SER A 77 -31.95 1.84 -71.13
CA SER A 77 -33.03 2.71 -70.68
C SER A 77 -32.73 3.16 -69.24
N HIS A 78 -33.12 4.38 -68.89
CA HIS A 78 -32.96 4.95 -67.55
C HIS A 78 -33.53 4.03 -66.44
N GLU A 79 -34.53 3.21 -66.78
CA GLU A 79 -35.13 2.19 -65.90
C GLU A 79 -34.16 1.03 -65.53
N ASN A 80 -33.27 0.61 -66.43
CA ASN A 80 -32.30 -0.48 -66.18
C ASN A 80 -31.14 -0.05 -65.29
N ALA A 81 -30.70 1.21 -65.38
CA ALA A 81 -29.68 1.78 -64.49
C ALA A 81 -30.23 1.97 -63.06
N GLN A 82 -31.47 2.45 -62.93
CA GLN A 82 -32.12 2.67 -61.64
C GLN A 82 -32.44 1.35 -60.91
N THR A 83 -32.82 0.29 -61.65
CA THR A 83 -33.01 -1.04 -61.05
C THR A 83 -31.70 -1.69 -60.60
N LEU A 84 -30.60 -1.51 -61.34
CA LEU A 84 -29.28 -1.99 -60.92
C LEU A 84 -28.78 -1.25 -59.67
N TYR A 85 -29.00 0.06 -59.61
CA TYR A 85 -28.69 0.90 -58.46
C TYR A 85 -29.36 0.41 -57.17
N HIS A 86 -30.69 0.20 -57.21
CA HIS A 86 -31.43 -0.32 -56.06
C HIS A 86 -30.98 -1.73 -55.65
N LYS A 87 -30.64 -2.60 -56.61
CA LYS A 87 -30.11 -3.94 -56.34
C LYS A 87 -28.76 -3.87 -55.63
N CYS A 88 -27.83 -3.01 -56.04
CA CYS A 88 -26.54 -2.86 -55.36
C CYS A 88 -26.71 -2.42 -53.90
N LEU A 89 -27.60 -1.46 -53.62
CA LEU A 89 -27.88 -1.02 -52.25
C LEU A 89 -28.47 -2.14 -51.38
N GLU A 90 -29.40 -2.92 -51.90
CA GLU A 90 -29.96 -4.06 -51.17
C GLU A 90 -28.92 -5.17 -50.95
N LEU A 91 -28.08 -5.48 -51.94
CA LEU A 91 -27.01 -6.47 -51.78
C LEU A 91 -25.95 -6.02 -50.77
N LEU A 92 -25.63 -4.73 -50.69
CA LEU A 92 -24.74 -4.18 -49.66
C LEU A 92 -25.35 -4.24 -48.25
N ARG A 93 -26.67 -4.03 -48.14
CA ARG A 93 -27.37 -4.20 -46.86
C ARG A 93 -27.39 -5.66 -46.42
N LEU A 94 -27.63 -6.58 -47.36
CA LEU A 94 -27.63 -8.02 -47.10
C LEU A 94 -26.23 -8.52 -46.74
N SER A 95 -25.18 -8.07 -47.43
CA SER A 95 -23.80 -8.46 -47.13
C SER A 95 -23.40 -8.06 -45.72
N ALA A 96 -23.69 -6.82 -45.32
CA ALA A 96 -23.44 -6.34 -43.96
C ALA A 96 -24.27 -7.08 -42.90
N ARG A 97 -25.52 -7.46 -43.22
CA ARG A 97 -26.42 -8.17 -42.30
C ARG A 97 -25.99 -9.62 -42.06
N TYR A 98 -25.52 -10.31 -43.09
CA TYR A 98 -25.11 -11.72 -43.02
C TYR A 98 -23.60 -11.91 -42.90
N ALA A 99 -22.85 -10.82 -42.70
CA ALA A 99 -21.38 -10.81 -42.63
C ALA A 99 -20.69 -11.43 -43.86
N ASP A 100 -21.28 -11.27 -45.06
CA ASP A 100 -20.79 -11.85 -46.31
C ASP A 100 -19.81 -10.90 -47.01
N VAL A 101 -18.52 -11.14 -46.79
CA VAL A 101 -17.42 -10.35 -47.35
C VAL A 101 -17.32 -10.51 -48.87
N GLU A 102 -17.55 -11.71 -49.39
CA GLU A 102 -17.42 -12.00 -50.82
C GLU A 102 -18.54 -11.32 -51.61
N LEU A 103 -19.76 -11.30 -51.07
CA LEU A 103 -20.85 -10.53 -51.65
C LEU A 103 -20.55 -9.03 -51.68
N ALA A 104 -19.98 -8.46 -50.61
CA ALA A 104 -19.61 -7.04 -50.58
C ALA A 104 -18.53 -6.70 -51.64
N ARG A 105 -17.54 -7.57 -51.83
CA ARG A 105 -16.51 -7.43 -52.88
C ARG A 105 -17.08 -7.61 -54.29
N ALA A 106 -17.98 -8.55 -54.49
CA ALA A 106 -18.66 -8.72 -55.77
C ALA A 106 -19.47 -7.48 -56.16
N VAL A 107 -20.18 -6.88 -55.20
CA VAL A 107 -20.93 -5.64 -55.42
C VAL A 107 -19.98 -4.46 -55.62
N HIS A 108 -18.85 -4.37 -54.91
CA HIS A 108 -17.81 -3.37 -55.17
C HIS A 108 -17.29 -3.45 -56.62
N CYS A 109 -16.98 -4.64 -57.14
CA CYS A 109 -16.57 -4.83 -58.53
C CYS A 109 -17.64 -4.36 -59.54
N LEU A 110 -18.94 -4.48 -59.20
CA LEU A 110 -20.03 -3.96 -60.02
C LEU A 110 -20.12 -2.44 -59.93
N ILE A 111 -19.93 -1.85 -58.74
CA ILE A 111 -19.96 -0.40 -58.52
C ILE A 111 -18.84 0.30 -59.29
N VAL A 112 -17.64 -0.30 -59.36
CA VAL A 112 -16.50 0.24 -60.13
C VAL A 112 -16.81 0.31 -61.64
N LYS A 113 -17.77 -0.48 -62.14
CA LYS A 113 -18.19 -0.46 -63.55
C LYS A 113 -19.31 0.54 -63.85
N LEU A 114 -19.87 1.18 -62.83
CA LEU A 114 -20.88 2.24 -62.95
C LEU A 114 -20.19 3.60 -62.83
N ASP A 115 -20.78 4.64 -63.40
CA ASP A 115 -20.30 6.02 -63.21
C ASP A 115 -20.22 6.38 -61.71
N GLU A 116 -19.30 7.27 -61.34
CA GLU A 116 -19.05 7.66 -59.94
C GLU A 116 -20.29 8.25 -59.27
N ASP A 117 -20.98 7.45 -58.44
CA ASP A 117 -22.03 7.91 -57.51
C ASP A 117 -21.55 7.82 -56.05
N ASN A 118 -21.34 8.99 -55.44
CA ASN A 118 -20.96 9.14 -54.04
C ASN A 118 -21.89 8.41 -53.07
N TYR A 119 -23.20 8.34 -53.32
CA TYR A 119 -24.14 7.68 -52.42
C TYR A 119 -23.94 6.15 -52.39
N LEU A 120 -23.66 5.56 -53.55
CA LEU A 120 -23.40 4.13 -53.68
C LEU A 120 -22.03 3.77 -53.07
N LEU A 121 -21.02 4.62 -53.30
CA LEU A 121 -19.69 4.49 -52.69
C LEU A 121 -19.73 4.68 -51.16
N ASN A 122 -20.52 5.63 -50.64
CA ASN A 122 -20.74 5.82 -49.20
C ASN A 122 -21.43 4.62 -48.55
N SER A 123 -22.40 4.01 -49.26
CA SER A 123 -23.07 2.79 -48.84
C SER A 123 -22.10 1.59 -48.80
N LEU A 124 -21.18 1.52 -49.76
CA LEU A 124 -20.13 0.50 -49.82
C LEU A 124 -19.10 0.68 -48.68
N ILE A 125 -18.63 1.91 -48.43
CA ILE A 125 -17.78 2.24 -47.27
C ILE A 125 -18.45 1.77 -45.98
N THR A 126 -19.74 2.10 -45.80
CA THR A 126 -20.48 1.71 -44.60
C THR A 126 -20.61 0.19 -44.46
N ALA A 127 -20.82 -0.53 -45.57
CA ALA A 127 -20.87 -1.98 -45.57
C ALA A 127 -19.51 -2.60 -45.18
N TYR A 128 -18.40 -2.13 -45.74
CA TYR A 128 -17.07 -2.60 -45.38
C TYR A 128 -16.70 -2.31 -43.92
N LEU A 129 -17.05 -1.13 -43.40
CA LEU A 129 -16.84 -0.80 -41.99
C LEU A 129 -17.65 -1.74 -41.07
N LYS A 130 -18.90 -2.08 -41.43
CA LYS A 130 -19.70 -3.06 -40.67
C LYS A 130 -19.12 -4.48 -40.72
N LEU A 131 -18.40 -4.82 -41.78
CA LEU A 131 -17.68 -6.10 -41.92
C LEU A 131 -16.31 -6.10 -41.23
N GLY A 132 -15.90 -5.00 -40.60
CA GLY A 132 -14.58 -4.87 -39.96
C GLY A 132 -13.42 -4.65 -40.94
N LEU A 133 -13.71 -4.36 -42.21
CA LEU A 133 -12.73 -4.20 -43.28
C LEU A 133 -12.36 -2.72 -43.45
N LEU A 134 -11.66 -2.15 -42.45
CA LEU A 134 -11.30 -0.72 -42.43
C LEU A 134 -10.44 -0.31 -43.64
N ASN A 135 -9.47 -1.14 -44.03
CA ASN A 135 -8.58 -0.85 -45.16
C ASN A 135 -9.35 -0.84 -46.49
N ASP A 136 -10.26 -1.79 -46.70
CA ASP A 136 -11.08 -1.85 -47.92
C ASP A 136 -12.01 -0.62 -48.00
N ALA A 137 -12.60 -0.21 -46.87
CA ALA A 137 -13.38 1.02 -46.77
C ALA A 137 -12.55 2.28 -47.09
N TYR A 138 -11.32 2.36 -46.56
CA TYR A 138 -10.41 3.48 -46.83
C TYR A 138 -9.96 3.53 -48.28
N ASN A 139 -9.72 2.38 -48.91
CA ASN A 139 -9.37 2.29 -50.33
C ASN A 139 -10.51 2.82 -51.21
N VAL A 140 -11.76 2.46 -50.90
CA VAL A 140 -12.94 3.01 -51.60
C VAL A 140 -12.99 4.53 -51.43
N PHE A 141 -12.80 5.04 -50.22
CA PHE A 141 -12.79 6.48 -49.93
C PHE A 141 -11.70 7.23 -50.72
N MET A 142 -10.49 6.66 -50.80
CA MET A 142 -9.39 7.24 -51.56
C MET A 142 -9.65 7.26 -53.07
N GLY A 143 -10.53 6.38 -53.56
CA GLY A 143 -10.97 6.34 -54.95
C GLY A 143 -12.09 7.32 -55.31
N ILE A 144 -12.68 8.03 -54.33
CA ILE A 144 -13.73 9.02 -54.60
C ILE A 144 -13.09 10.33 -55.09
N SER A 145 -13.46 10.80 -56.28
CA SER A 145 -12.96 12.05 -56.85
C SER A 145 -13.33 13.27 -56.01
N ASN A 146 -14.61 13.38 -55.61
CA ASN A 146 -15.15 14.49 -54.82
C ASN A 146 -15.88 13.97 -53.56
N PRO A 147 -15.16 13.56 -52.50
CA PRO A 147 -15.77 13.05 -51.28
C PRO A 147 -16.58 14.14 -50.57
N ASP A 148 -17.79 13.78 -50.12
CA ASP A 148 -18.70 14.67 -49.41
C ASP A 148 -18.60 14.49 -47.88
N VAL A 149 -19.43 15.25 -47.14
CA VAL A 149 -19.51 15.16 -45.67
C VAL A 149 -19.82 13.74 -45.19
N VAL A 150 -20.60 12.96 -45.95
CA VAL A 150 -20.99 11.59 -45.58
C VAL A 150 -19.81 10.63 -45.77
N SER A 151 -19.05 10.76 -46.87
CA SER A 151 -17.83 9.99 -47.11
C SER A 151 -16.81 10.17 -45.99
N TYR A 152 -16.52 11.43 -45.63
CA TYR A 152 -15.59 11.75 -44.55
C TYR A 152 -16.10 11.27 -43.18
N THR A 153 -17.37 11.52 -42.86
CA THR A 153 -17.95 11.11 -41.58
C THR A 153 -17.91 9.59 -41.38
N ALA A 154 -18.22 8.82 -42.43
CA ALA A 154 -18.18 7.36 -42.38
C ALA A 154 -16.78 6.85 -42.04
N ILE A 155 -15.75 7.34 -42.72
CA ILE A 155 -14.36 6.93 -42.48
C ILE A 155 -13.84 7.44 -41.13
N ILE A 156 -14.09 8.70 -40.74
CA ILE A 156 -13.69 9.23 -39.43
C ILE A 156 -14.30 8.38 -38.31
N SER A 157 -15.60 8.06 -38.41
CA SER A 157 -16.25 7.16 -37.44
C SER A 157 -15.66 5.76 -37.48
N GLY A 158 -15.27 5.24 -38.65
CA GLY A 158 -14.64 3.94 -38.81
C GLY A 158 -13.31 3.87 -38.08
N PHE A 159 -12.39 4.77 -38.40
CA PHE A 159 -11.08 4.88 -37.76
C PHE A 159 -11.20 5.07 -36.23
N ALA A 160 -12.08 5.96 -35.80
CA ALA A 160 -12.34 6.17 -34.38
C ALA A 160 -12.82 4.88 -33.69
N LYS A 161 -13.74 4.10 -34.30
CA LYS A 161 -14.24 2.85 -33.70
C LYS A 161 -13.22 1.71 -33.72
N SER A 162 -12.26 1.74 -34.64
CA SER A 162 -11.24 0.71 -34.81
C SER A 162 -9.95 0.93 -34.02
N GLY A 163 -9.87 1.94 -33.15
CA GLY A 163 -8.68 2.23 -32.34
C GLY A 163 -7.57 2.98 -33.07
N TYR A 164 -7.91 3.70 -34.15
CA TYR A 164 -7.01 4.56 -34.91
C TYR A 164 -7.42 6.03 -34.73
N GLU A 165 -7.41 6.50 -33.48
CA GLU A 165 -7.98 7.81 -33.11
C GLU A 165 -7.21 8.99 -33.71
N LEU A 166 -5.87 8.90 -33.79
CA LEU A 166 -5.02 9.95 -34.38
C LEU A 166 -5.29 10.11 -35.88
N ASP A 167 -5.48 9.01 -36.60
CA ASP A 167 -5.83 9.04 -38.03
C ASP A 167 -7.24 9.60 -38.25
N ALA A 168 -8.19 9.28 -37.36
CA ALA A 168 -9.53 9.88 -37.38
C ALA A 168 -9.48 11.41 -37.21
N ILE A 169 -8.65 11.90 -36.28
CA ILE A 169 -8.40 13.33 -36.08
C ILE A 169 -7.75 13.95 -37.32
N GLY A 170 -6.74 13.28 -37.91
CA GLY A 170 -6.08 13.73 -39.14
C GLY A 170 -7.04 13.86 -40.33
N LEU A 171 -7.94 12.89 -40.49
CA LEU A 171 -8.96 12.92 -41.54
C LEU A 171 -9.98 14.05 -41.36
N PHE A 172 -10.34 14.36 -40.11
CA PHE A 172 -11.16 15.53 -39.81
C PHE A 172 -10.47 16.85 -40.17
N MET A 173 -9.18 16.98 -39.88
CA MET A 173 -8.42 18.17 -40.29
C MET A 173 -8.38 18.30 -41.82
N LYS A 174 -8.15 17.19 -42.54
CA LYS A 174 -8.17 17.15 -44.02
C LYS A 174 -9.54 17.50 -44.61
N MET A 175 -10.64 17.10 -43.96
CA MET A 175 -12.00 17.48 -44.34
C MET A 175 -12.17 19.02 -44.29
N ARG A 176 -11.66 19.63 -43.21
CA ARG A 176 -11.71 21.09 -43.02
C ARG A 176 -10.82 21.85 -43.99
N GLU A 177 -9.62 21.33 -44.30
CA GLU A 177 -8.72 21.92 -45.30
C GLU A 177 -9.37 21.98 -46.70
N LYS A 178 -10.21 20.98 -47.03
CA LYS A 178 -10.99 20.97 -48.28
C LYS A 178 -12.25 21.85 -48.24
N GLY A 179 -12.52 22.55 -47.13
CA GLY A 179 -13.69 23.40 -46.97
C GLY A 179 -15.02 22.63 -46.83
N ILE A 180 -14.99 21.35 -46.49
CA ILE A 180 -16.19 20.55 -46.28
C ILE A 180 -16.62 20.73 -44.83
N GLU A 181 -17.82 21.28 -44.60
CA GLU A 181 -18.33 21.55 -43.26
C GLU A 181 -18.72 20.26 -42.51
N PRO A 182 -18.27 20.07 -41.26
CA PRO A 182 -18.69 18.96 -40.40
C PRO A 182 -20.19 19.00 -40.06
N ASN A 183 -20.80 17.82 -39.98
CA ASN A 183 -22.15 17.66 -39.43
C ASN A 183 -22.10 17.10 -37.99
N GLU A 184 -23.26 16.93 -37.37
CA GLU A 184 -23.38 16.42 -35.99
C GLU A 184 -22.67 15.07 -35.78
N PHE A 185 -22.76 14.16 -36.75
CA PHE A 185 -22.13 12.84 -36.66
C PHE A 185 -20.61 12.91 -36.82
N THR A 186 -20.11 13.86 -37.62
CA THR A 186 -18.68 14.15 -37.71
C THR A 186 -18.13 14.60 -36.36
N PHE A 187 -18.83 15.51 -35.67
CA PHE A 187 -18.42 15.97 -34.33
C PHE A 187 -18.44 14.85 -33.30
N VAL A 188 -19.48 14.02 -33.27
CA VAL A 188 -19.55 12.87 -32.35
C VAL A 188 -18.38 11.91 -32.58
N ALA A 189 -18.05 11.59 -33.83
CA ALA A 189 -16.93 10.69 -34.15
C ALA A 189 -15.58 11.29 -33.73
N PHE A 190 -15.39 12.59 -33.96
CA PHE A 190 -14.18 13.30 -33.55
C PHE A 190 -14.03 13.36 -32.02
N LEU A 191 -15.08 13.76 -31.32
CA LEU A 191 -15.10 13.84 -29.85
C LEU A 191 -14.89 12.46 -29.21
N ALA A 192 -15.42 11.39 -29.80
CA ALA A 192 -15.15 10.02 -29.36
C ALA A 192 -13.66 9.64 -29.53
N ALA A 193 -13.00 10.08 -30.60
CA ALA A 193 -11.56 9.92 -30.77
C ALA A 193 -10.78 10.70 -29.71
N CYS A 194 -11.11 11.99 -29.50
CA CYS A 194 -10.47 12.81 -28.46
C CYS A 194 -10.67 12.25 -27.05
N SER A 195 -11.87 11.77 -26.72
CA SER A 195 -12.19 11.19 -25.41
C SER A 195 -11.34 9.94 -25.12
N ARG A 196 -11.05 9.11 -26.12
CA ARG A 196 -10.21 7.92 -25.94
C ARG A 196 -8.72 8.25 -25.77
N ILE A 197 -8.21 9.28 -26.45
CA ILE A 197 -6.82 9.73 -26.28
C ILE A 197 -6.66 10.57 -24.99
N GLY A 198 -7.73 11.23 -24.52
CA GLY A 198 -7.68 12.16 -23.39
C GLY A 198 -7.19 13.56 -23.76
N GLU A 199 -7.30 13.95 -25.03
CA GLU A 199 -6.84 15.25 -25.55
C GLU A 199 -7.83 16.39 -25.24
N LEU A 200 -7.79 16.88 -24.00
CA LEU A 200 -8.70 17.93 -23.51
C LEU A 200 -8.59 19.24 -24.32
N GLN A 201 -7.37 19.68 -24.65
CA GLN A 201 -7.16 20.96 -25.34
C GLN A 201 -7.76 20.98 -26.74
N LEU A 202 -7.69 19.85 -27.45
CA LEU A 202 -8.33 19.70 -28.75
C LEU A 202 -9.86 19.62 -28.61
N GLY A 203 -10.32 18.96 -27.54
CA GLY A 203 -11.71 18.93 -27.12
C GLY A 203 -12.34 20.32 -26.94
N ILE A 204 -11.67 21.21 -26.19
CA ILE A 204 -12.12 22.60 -25.94
C ILE A 204 -12.21 23.41 -27.24
N GLN A 205 -11.23 23.24 -28.14
CA GLN A 205 -11.25 23.88 -29.46
C GLN A 205 -12.46 23.43 -30.28
N ILE A 206 -12.77 22.13 -30.28
CA ILE A 206 -13.94 21.60 -30.98
C ILE A 206 -15.24 22.00 -30.31
N HIS A 207 -15.32 22.06 -28.98
CA HIS A 207 -16.50 22.58 -28.29
C HIS A 207 -16.81 24.01 -28.75
N SER A 208 -15.80 24.88 -28.78
CA SER A 208 -15.95 26.26 -29.30
C SER A 208 -16.45 26.29 -30.75
N PHE A 209 -16.00 25.34 -31.57
CA PHE A 209 -16.42 25.22 -32.96
C PHE A 209 -17.86 24.70 -33.11
N VAL A 210 -18.26 23.72 -32.30
CA VAL A 210 -19.63 23.21 -32.18
C VAL A 210 -20.60 24.34 -31.82
N VAL A 211 -20.22 25.19 -30.86
CA VAL A 211 -21.00 26.37 -30.46
C VAL A 211 -21.15 27.34 -31.64
N LYS A 212 -20.04 27.68 -32.31
CA LYS A 212 -20.04 28.62 -33.45
C LYS A 212 -20.94 28.18 -34.61
N LEU A 213 -21.04 26.87 -34.84
CA LEU A 213 -21.88 26.29 -35.89
C LEU A 213 -23.30 25.93 -35.43
N GLY A 214 -23.65 26.18 -34.16
CA GLY A 214 -25.00 25.94 -33.63
C GLY A 214 -25.34 24.48 -33.34
N TYR A 215 -24.34 23.58 -33.27
CA TYR A 215 -24.54 22.15 -33.01
C TYR A 215 -24.65 21.78 -31.53
N LEU A 216 -24.45 22.73 -30.59
CA LEU A 216 -24.54 22.46 -29.15
C LEU A 216 -25.92 21.94 -28.72
N PHE A 217 -26.98 22.36 -29.41
CA PHE A 217 -28.35 21.92 -29.13
C PHE A 217 -28.66 20.49 -29.65
N SER A 218 -27.74 19.87 -30.41
CA SER A 218 -27.87 18.46 -30.76
C SER A 218 -27.53 17.59 -29.55
N VAL A 219 -28.51 16.80 -29.10
CA VAL A 219 -28.36 15.87 -27.96
C VAL A 219 -27.18 14.91 -28.17
N TYR A 220 -26.92 14.50 -29.42
CA TYR A 220 -25.80 13.62 -29.75
C TYR A 220 -24.44 14.28 -29.52
N VAL A 221 -24.30 15.54 -29.94
CA VAL A 221 -23.04 16.30 -29.80
C VAL A 221 -22.80 16.68 -28.34
N ALA A 222 -23.85 17.14 -27.64
CA ALA A 222 -23.78 17.45 -26.21
C ALA A 222 -23.40 16.21 -25.36
N ASN A 223 -24.00 15.04 -25.63
CA ASN A 223 -23.62 13.79 -24.96
C ASN A 223 -22.15 13.39 -25.24
N ALA A 224 -21.66 13.59 -26.47
CA ALA A 224 -20.26 13.33 -26.82
C ALA A 224 -19.28 14.31 -26.13
N LEU A 225 -19.66 15.58 -26.00
CA LEU A 225 -18.90 16.59 -25.25
C LEU A 225 -18.83 16.25 -23.76
N MET A 226 -19.97 15.92 -23.14
CA MET A 226 -20.00 15.47 -21.74
C MET A 226 -19.13 14.21 -21.54
N GLY A 227 -19.17 13.24 -22.46
CA GLY A 227 -18.32 12.05 -22.41
C GLY A 227 -16.82 12.35 -22.50
N LEU A 228 -16.44 13.33 -23.34
CA LEU A 228 -15.06 13.84 -23.40
C LEU A 228 -14.65 14.48 -22.07
N TYR A 229 -15.41 15.47 -21.58
CA TYR A 229 -15.09 16.20 -20.36
C TYR A 229 -15.04 15.29 -19.13
N SER A 230 -15.99 14.35 -19.01
CA SER A 230 -16.02 13.34 -17.96
C SER A 230 -14.76 12.47 -17.99
N LYS A 231 -14.30 12.05 -19.18
CA LYS A 231 -13.09 11.23 -19.30
C LYS A 231 -11.80 11.99 -19.00
N CYS A 232 -11.81 13.31 -19.20
CA CYS A 232 -10.71 14.21 -18.86
C CYS A 232 -10.76 14.72 -17.41
N GLY A 233 -11.74 14.32 -16.59
CA GLY A 233 -11.85 14.71 -15.18
C GLY A 233 -12.28 16.17 -14.96
N VAL A 234 -12.97 16.78 -15.93
CA VAL A 234 -13.45 18.18 -15.82
C VAL A 234 -14.96 18.19 -15.60
N LEU A 235 -15.37 17.97 -14.35
CA LEU A 235 -16.79 17.79 -13.99
C LEU A 235 -17.63 19.05 -14.20
N ASP A 236 -17.06 20.23 -13.93
CA ASP A 236 -17.78 21.50 -14.05
C ASP A 236 -18.29 21.73 -15.49
N ASP A 237 -17.46 21.41 -16.49
CA ASP A 237 -17.84 21.50 -17.90
C ASP A 237 -18.92 20.47 -18.27
N VAL A 238 -18.91 19.27 -17.66
CA VAL A 238 -19.97 18.26 -17.85
C VAL A 238 -21.30 18.80 -17.35
N LEU A 239 -21.32 19.37 -16.14
CA LEU A 239 -22.52 19.93 -15.54
C LEU A 239 -23.02 21.15 -16.32
N GLN A 240 -22.12 22.03 -16.77
CA GLN A 240 -22.47 23.18 -17.59
C GLN A 240 -23.13 22.74 -18.91
N VAL A 241 -22.51 21.82 -19.65
CA VAL A 241 -23.08 21.33 -20.90
C VAL A 241 -24.45 20.70 -20.65
N PHE A 242 -24.60 19.89 -19.59
CA PHE A 242 -25.87 19.26 -19.22
C PHE A 242 -26.99 20.28 -18.91
N ASP A 243 -26.65 21.36 -18.21
CA ASP A 243 -27.59 22.42 -17.84
C ASP A 243 -28.04 23.25 -19.05
N GLU A 244 -27.16 23.45 -20.04
CA GLU A 244 -27.46 24.17 -21.28
C GLU A 244 -28.27 23.33 -22.30
N MET A 245 -28.46 22.02 -22.08
CA MET A 245 -29.21 21.15 -22.99
C MET A 245 -30.72 21.46 -22.98
N PRO A 246 -31.33 21.81 -24.14
CA PRO A 246 -32.76 22.11 -24.21
C PRO A 246 -33.63 20.84 -24.18
N LYS A 247 -33.06 19.70 -24.58
CA LYS A 247 -33.69 18.38 -24.51
C LYS A 247 -32.64 17.38 -24.02
N ARG A 248 -33.03 16.54 -23.09
CA ARG A 248 -32.18 15.48 -22.51
C ARG A 248 -32.79 14.13 -22.83
N ASP A 249 -31.94 13.16 -23.08
CA ASP A 249 -32.34 11.76 -23.18
C ASP A 249 -31.75 10.94 -22.03
N ILE A 250 -32.06 9.65 -22.00
CA ILE A 250 -31.55 8.74 -20.96
C ILE A 250 -30.00 8.68 -21.01
N ALA A 251 -29.38 8.86 -22.19
CA ALA A 251 -27.92 8.87 -22.31
C ALA A 251 -27.32 10.14 -21.68
N SER A 252 -27.97 11.31 -21.82
CA SER A 252 -27.58 12.54 -21.12
C SER A 252 -27.57 12.34 -19.61
N TRP A 253 -28.67 11.82 -19.06
CA TRP A 253 -28.81 11.53 -17.63
C TRP A 253 -27.79 10.50 -17.12
N ASN A 254 -27.58 9.41 -17.86
CA ASN A 254 -26.60 8.40 -17.48
C ASN A 254 -25.17 8.92 -17.51
N THR A 255 -24.84 9.81 -18.44
CA THR A 255 -23.49 10.39 -18.57
C THR A 255 -23.20 11.31 -17.39
N VAL A 256 -24.11 12.23 -17.04
CA VAL A 256 -23.90 13.13 -15.90
C VAL A 256 -23.89 12.37 -14.57
N ILE A 257 -24.80 11.41 -14.37
CA ILE A 257 -24.83 10.57 -13.16
C ILE A 257 -23.52 9.77 -13.03
N SER A 258 -23.05 9.14 -14.10
CA SER A 258 -21.79 8.37 -14.03
C SER A 258 -20.58 9.27 -13.80
N SER A 259 -20.59 10.49 -14.35
CA SER A 259 -19.52 11.47 -14.14
C SER A 259 -19.42 11.91 -12.68
N VAL A 260 -20.53 12.27 -12.04
CA VAL A 260 -20.50 12.66 -10.62
C VAL A 260 -20.13 11.48 -9.70
N VAL A 261 -20.50 10.24 -10.08
CA VAL A 261 -20.09 9.03 -9.35
C VAL A 261 -18.60 8.77 -9.48
N ASN A 262 -18.02 8.95 -10.66
CA ASN A 262 -16.57 8.79 -10.88
C ASN A 262 -15.75 9.81 -10.07
N GLU A 263 -16.27 11.02 -9.91
CA GLU A 263 -15.68 12.09 -9.06
C GLU A 263 -16.06 11.97 -7.58
N GLN A 264 -16.68 10.86 -7.17
CA GLN A 264 -17.05 10.55 -5.79
C GLN A 264 -18.05 11.52 -5.14
N ILE A 265 -18.80 12.29 -5.95
CA ILE A 265 -19.86 13.21 -5.48
C ILE A 265 -21.20 12.45 -5.46
N TYR A 266 -21.30 11.47 -4.56
CA TYR A 266 -22.41 10.51 -4.55
C TYR A 266 -23.77 11.14 -4.25
N ASP A 267 -23.83 12.14 -3.38
CA ASP A 267 -25.09 12.82 -3.03
C ASP A 267 -25.75 13.45 -4.26
N ARG A 268 -24.93 14.12 -5.10
CA ARG A 268 -25.40 14.73 -6.34
C ARG A 268 -25.90 13.69 -7.33
N ALA A 269 -25.33 12.48 -7.35
CA ALA A 269 -25.81 11.38 -8.19
C ALA A 269 -27.25 10.98 -7.85
N PHE A 270 -27.60 10.94 -6.55
CA PHE A 270 -28.95 10.60 -6.10
C PHE A 270 -29.95 11.74 -6.37
N GLU A 271 -29.53 12.99 -6.22
CA GLU A 271 -30.34 14.16 -6.62
C GLU A 271 -30.66 14.12 -8.12
N LEU A 272 -29.65 13.92 -8.97
CA LEU A 272 -29.83 13.83 -10.42
C LEU A 272 -30.74 12.67 -10.83
N PHE A 273 -30.67 11.53 -10.14
CA PHE A 273 -31.60 10.42 -10.38
C PHE A 273 -33.03 10.78 -10.01
N HIS A 274 -33.22 11.51 -8.91
CA HIS A 274 -34.55 11.97 -8.49
C HIS A 274 -35.12 12.98 -9.49
N ASP A 275 -34.30 13.92 -9.97
CA ASP A 275 -34.67 14.88 -11.02
C ASP A 275 -35.05 14.17 -12.33
N MET A 276 -34.25 13.17 -12.75
CA MET A 276 -34.55 12.34 -13.92
C MET A 276 -35.95 11.70 -13.84
N VAL A 277 -36.33 11.19 -12.66
CA VAL A 277 -37.61 10.50 -12.44
C VAL A 277 -38.78 11.48 -12.26
N ARG A 278 -38.58 12.61 -11.57
CA ARG A 278 -39.65 13.55 -11.21
C ARG A 278 -39.90 14.63 -12.26
N ILE A 279 -38.84 15.22 -12.79
CA ILE A 279 -38.90 16.37 -13.70
C ILE A 279 -39.12 15.86 -15.13
N ASP A 280 -38.17 15.08 -15.65
CA ASP A 280 -38.19 14.63 -17.05
C ASP A 280 -38.97 13.32 -17.27
N ARG A 281 -39.46 12.70 -16.19
CA ARG A 281 -40.30 11.48 -16.21
C ARG A 281 -39.64 10.28 -16.89
N PHE A 282 -38.31 10.23 -16.95
CA PHE A 282 -37.58 9.07 -17.44
C PHE A 282 -37.53 7.97 -16.39
N ARG A 283 -37.49 6.70 -16.85
CA ARG A 283 -37.24 5.54 -15.99
C ARG A 283 -35.77 5.16 -16.11
N GLY A 284 -35.14 4.85 -14.98
CA GLY A 284 -33.77 4.33 -14.96
C GLY A 284 -33.64 3.04 -15.76
N ASN A 285 -32.50 2.85 -16.39
CA ASN A 285 -32.15 1.62 -17.09
C ASN A 285 -30.98 0.90 -16.39
N HIS A 286 -30.51 -0.20 -16.97
CA HIS A 286 -29.41 -1.00 -16.40
C HIS A 286 -28.10 -0.23 -16.19
N ILE A 287 -27.84 0.86 -16.95
CA ILE A 287 -26.68 1.73 -16.74
C ILE A 287 -26.94 2.64 -15.54
N THR A 288 -28.13 3.27 -15.47
CA THR A 288 -28.52 4.11 -14.33
C THR A 288 -28.40 3.36 -13.00
N PHE A 289 -28.99 2.16 -12.92
CA PHE A 289 -28.96 1.37 -11.69
C PHE A 289 -27.55 0.88 -11.36
N SER A 290 -26.75 0.49 -12.35
CA SER A 290 -25.34 0.09 -12.13
C SER A 290 -24.52 1.25 -11.54
N SER A 291 -24.63 2.46 -12.10
CA SER A 291 -23.92 3.64 -11.59
C SER A 291 -24.37 4.02 -10.18
N LEU A 292 -25.68 3.99 -9.90
CA LEU A 292 -26.21 4.31 -8.56
C LEU A 292 -25.86 3.26 -7.50
N ILE A 293 -25.82 1.97 -7.87
CA ILE A 293 -25.38 0.90 -6.96
C ILE A 293 -23.88 1.07 -6.65
N SER A 294 -23.06 1.40 -7.65
CA SER A 294 -21.66 1.75 -7.44
C SER A 294 -21.50 2.98 -6.53
N ALA A 295 -22.36 4.00 -6.68
CA ALA A 295 -22.41 5.15 -5.78
C ALA A 295 -22.74 4.74 -4.33
N CYS A 296 -23.71 3.84 -4.14
CA CYS A 296 -24.04 3.29 -2.81
C CYS A 296 -22.90 2.46 -2.22
N ALA A 297 -22.13 1.75 -3.04
CA ALA A 297 -20.95 1.02 -2.61
C ALA A 297 -19.86 1.98 -2.14
N GLY A 298 -19.56 3.02 -2.93
CA GLY A 298 -18.53 4.01 -2.62
C GLY A 298 -18.85 4.93 -1.44
N SER A 299 -20.13 5.23 -1.21
CA SER A 299 -20.62 6.02 -0.05
C SER A 299 -20.96 5.18 1.18
N CYS A 300 -20.78 3.85 1.12
CA CYS A 300 -21.20 2.91 2.17
C CYS A 300 -22.70 3.04 2.56
N ALA A 301 -23.55 3.53 1.66
CA ALA A 301 -24.98 3.79 1.89
C ALA A 301 -25.82 2.49 1.83
N GLY A 302 -25.67 1.63 2.83
CA GLY A 302 -26.25 0.29 2.84
C GLY A 302 -27.79 0.21 2.79
N VAL A 303 -28.50 1.22 3.31
CA VAL A 303 -29.98 1.28 3.23
C VAL A 303 -30.42 1.68 1.83
N LEU A 304 -29.90 2.80 1.32
CA LEU A 304 -30.24 3.32 0.00
C LEU A 304 -29.88 2.33 -1.12
N GLY A 305 -28.73 1.66 -1.03
CA GLY A 305 -28.35 0.64 -2.02
C GLY A 305 -29.28 -0.58 -2.02
N ARG A 306 -29.87 -0.95 -0.88
CA ARG A 306 -30.91 -1.98 -0.82
C ARG A 306 -32.23 -1.52 -1.45
N GLU A 307 -32.59 -0.25 -1.29
CA GLU A 307 -33.77 0.33 -1.95
C GLU A 307 -33.60 0.38 -3.48
N ILE A 308 -32.43 0.81 -3.95
CA ILE A 308 -32.09 0.84 -5.38
C ILE A 308 -32.05 -0.58 -5.96
N HIS A 309 -31.49 -1.55 -5.24
CA HIS A 309 -31.54 -2.95 -5.65
C HIS A 309 -32.99 -3.47 -5.75
N ALA A 310 -33.84 -3.18 -4.77
CA ALA A 310 -35.26 -3.55 -4.81
C ALA A 310 -35.99 -2.87 -5.99
N HIS A 311 -35.63 -1.61 -6.31
CA HIS A 311 -36.16 -0.90 -7.47
C HIS A 311 -35.73 -1.56 -8.78
N ALA A 312 -34.44 -1.90 -8.93
CA ALA A 312 -33.92 -2.61 -10.10
C ALA A 312 -34.60 -3.97 -10.30
N LEU A 313 -34.82 -4.73 -9.21
CA LEU A 313 -35.58 -5.99 -9.20
C LEU A 313 -37.02 -5.77 -9.69
N LYS A 314 -37.73 -4.77 -9.16
CA LYS A 314 -39.11 -4.45 -9.56
C LYS A 314 -39.22 -4.07 -11.03
N MET A 315 -38.16 -3.47 -11.59
CA MET A 315 -38.07 -3.09 -13.00
C MET A 315 -37.56 -4.22 -13.91
N GLY A 316 -37.22 -5.39 -13.35
CA GLY A 316 -36.74 -6.55 -14.12
C GLY A 316 -35.29 -6.47 -14.57
N PHE A 317 -34.46 -5.65 -13.91
CA PHE A 317 -33.04 -5.48 -14.23
C PHE A 317 -32.11 -6.42 -13.46
N ASP A 318 -32.63 -7.38 -12.71
CA ASP A 318 -31.87 -8.30 -11.86
C ASP A 318 -30.98 -9.26 -12.66
N ASN A 319 -31.37 -9.62 -13.88
CA ASN A 319 -30.59 -10.49 -14.76
C ASN A 319 -29.60 -9.74 -15.66
N HIS A 320 -29.56 -8.41 -15.61
CA HIS A 320 -28.59 -7.63 -16.40
C HIS A 320 -27.19 -7.72 -15.76
N LEU A 321 -26.21 -8.08 -16.60
CA LEU A 321 -24.82 -8.30 -16.19
C LEU A 321 -24.20 -7.09 -15.47
N SER A 322 -24.42 -5.87 -15.97
CA SER A 322 -23.91 -4.63 -15.35
C SER A 322 -24.46 -4.39 -13.95
N VAL A 323 -25.77 -4.59 -13.77
CA VAL A 323 -26.44 -4.43 -12.47
C VAL A 323 -25.98 -5.51 -11.51
N SER A 324 -25.93 -6.77 -11.93
CA SER A 324 -25.43 -7.88 -11.11
C SER A 324 -23.96 -7.69 -10.69
N ASN A 325 -23.08 -7.22 -11.58
CA ASN A 325 -21.69 -6.94 -11.26
C ASN A 325 -21.55 -5.79 -10.25
N SER A 326 -22.31 -4.70 -10.41
CA SER A 326 -22.37 -3.62 -9.41
C SER A 326 -22.92 -4.10 -8.06
N LEU A 327 -23.93 -4.99 -8.05
CA LEU A 327 -24.49 -5.57 -6.82
C LEU A 327 -23.48 -6.46 -6.08
N ILE A 328 -22.66 -7.24 -6.80
CA ILE A 328 -21.55 -7.99 -6.20
C ILE A 328 -20.64 -7.01 -5.44
N GLY A 329 -20.16 -5.94 -6.09
CA GLY A 329 -19.33 -4.93 -5.43
C GLY A 329 -20.00 -4.26 -4.22
N PHE A 330 -21.28 -3.87 -4.34
CA PHE A 330 -22.04 -3.27 -3.25
C PHE A 330 -22.19 -4.19 -2.04
N TYR A 331 -22.58 -5.46 -2.25
CA TYR A 331 -22.75 -6.41 -1.16
C TYR A 331 -21.44 -6.97 -0.61
N THR A 332 -20.32 -6.82 -1.32
CA THR A 332 -19.00 -7.03 -0.71
C THR A 332 -18.77 -6.05 0.43
N GLN A 333 -19.07 -4.76 0.22
CA GLN A 333 -18.84 -3.71 1.23
C GLN A 333 -19.84 -3.75 2.39
N CYS A 334 -21.13 -4.01 2.13
CA CYS A 334 -22.19 -3.89 3.15
C CYS A 334 -22.92 -5.19 3.51
N GLY A 335 -22.56 -6.30 2.86
CA GLY A 335 -23.26 -7.57 2.94
C GLY A 335 -22.45 -8.68 3.60
N THR A 336 -22.88 -9.91 3.34
CA THR A 336 -22.14 -11.11 3.74
C THR A 336 -21.76 -11.89 2.49
N ALA A 337 -20.68 -12.66 2.58
CA ALA A 337 -20.25 -13.53 1.49
C ALA A 337 -21.35 -14.47 0.96
N LYS A 338 -22.29 -14.89 1.80
CA LYS A 338 -23.44 -15.71 1.39
C LYS A 338 -24.35 -14.99 0.41
N ILE A 339 -24.59 -13.69 0.61
CA ILE A 339 -25.41 -12.86 -0.27
C ILE A 339 -24.71 -12.72 -1.63
N VAL A 340 -23.42 -12.38 -1.62
CA VAL A 340 -22.62 -12.24 -2.85
C VAL A 340 -22.58 -13.56 -3.64
N GLN A 341 -22.37 -14.68 -2.96
CA GLN A 341 -22.39 -16.01 -3.57
C GLN A 341 -23.77 -16.35 -4.16
N ALA A 342 -24.86 -16.04 -3.45
CA ALA A 342 -26.21 -16.28 -3.95
C ALA A 342 -26.54 -15.42 -5.19
N LEU A 343 -26.12 -14.16 -5.20
CA LEU A 343 -26.25 -13.28 -6.38
C LEU A 343 -25.49 -13.87 -7.56
N PHE A 344 -24.22 -14.20 -7.37
CA PHE A 344 -23.39 -14.80 -8.42
C PHE A 344 -24.00 -16.08 -8.98
N GLN A 345 -24.50 -16.99 -8.13
CA GLN A 345 -25.15 -18.22 -8.58
C GLN A 345 -26.40 -17.97 -9.43
N ARG A 346 -27.20 -16.95 -9.09
CA ARG A 346 -28.42 -16.58 -9.84
C ARG A 346 -28.15 -15.94 -11.21
N MET A 347 -26.93 -15.45 -11.47
CA MET A 347 -26.61 -14.83 -12.75
C MET A 347 -26.68 -15.86 -13.91
N PRO A 348 -27.47 -15.59 -14.97
CA PRO A 348 -27.61 -16.53 -16.09
C PRO A 348 -26.34 -16.63 -16.94
N ILE A 349 -25.63 -15.51 -17.09
CA ILE A 349 -24.37 -15.39 -17.82
C ILE A 349 -23.38 -14.70 -16.88
N LYS A 350 -22.14 -15.20 -16.86
CA LYS A 350 -21.04 -14.68 -16.04
C LYS A 350 -19.86 -14.36 -16.95
N ASP A 351 -19.44 -13.11 -16.96
CA ASP A 351 -18.26 -12.68 -17.70
C ASP A 351 -17.02 -12.63 -16.79
N VAL A 352 -15.88 -12.27 -17.36
CA VAL A 352 -14.62 -12.12 -16.62
C VAL A 352 -14.79 -11.13 -15.45
N ILE A 353 -15.61 -10.09 -15.60
CA ILE A 353 -15.89 -9.10 -14.54
C ILE A 353 -16.66 -9.74 -13.38
N SER A 354 -17.71 -10.52 -13.66
CA SER A 354 -18.48 -11.24 -12.63
C SER A 354 -17.58 -12.17 -11.81
N TRP A 355 -16.74 -12.97 -12.50
CA TRP A 355 -15.82 -13.91 -11.84
C TRP A 355 -14.76 -13.18 -11.02
N THR A 356 -14.16 -12.12 -11.57
CA THR A 356 -13.16 -11.31 -10.87
C THR A 356 -13.76 -10.64 -9.64
N GLY A 357 -14.96 -10.05 -9.76
CA GLY A 357 -15.69 -9.45 -8.64
C GLY A 357 -15.99 -10.44 -7.51
N MET A 358 -16.36 -11.68 -7.85
CA MET A 358 -16.59 -12.75 -6.87
C MET A 358 -15.30 -13.13 -6.11
N ILE A 359 -14.18 -13.21 -6.82
CA ILE A 359 -12.86 -13.51 -6.24
C ILE A 359 -12.41 -12.39 -5.31
N THR A 360 -12.50 -11.13 -5.77
CA THR A 360 -12.19 -9.95 -4.95
C THR A 360 -13.07 -9.92 -3.70
N ALA A 361 -14.36 -10.24 -3.82
CA ALA A 361 -15.26 -10.30 -2.68
C ALA A 361 -14.81 -11.32 -1.63
N PHE A 362 -14.47 -12.54 -2.04
CA PHE A 362 -13.96 -13.55 -1.11
C PHE A 362 -12.61 -13.16 -0.48
N MET A 363 -11.74 -12.47 -1.23
CA MET A 363 -10.49 -11.93 -0.67
C MET A 363 -10.76 -10.84 0.38
N GLU A 364 -11.69 -9.92 0.13
CA GLU A 364 -12.08 -8.87 1.10
C GLU A 364 -12.73 -9.45 2.37
N PHE A 365 -13.50 -10.53 2.24
CA PHE A 365 -14.05 -11.26 3.38
C PHE A 365 -13.02 -12.16 4.10
N GLY A 366 -11.77 -12.23 3.63
CA GLY A 366 -10.71 -13.05 4.21
C GLY A 366 -10.81 -14.56 3.92
N MET A 367 -11.68 -14.96 2.98
CA MET A 367 -11.84 -16.37 2.56
C MET A 367 -10.95 -16.72 1.39
N VAL A 368 -9.63 -16.68 1.62
CA VAL A 368 -8.59 -16.86 0.59
C VAL A 368 -8.72 -18.19 -0.15
N GLU A 369 -8.99 -19.30 0.56
CA GLU A 369 -9.10 -20.62 -0.06
C GLU A 369 -10.24 -20.72 -1.08
N LEU A 370 -11.42 -20.18 -0.74
CA LEU A 370 -12.58 -20.12 -1.63
C LEU A 370 -12.31 -19.23 -2.84
N ALA A 371 -11.64 -18.09 -2.64
CA ALA A 371 -11.24 -17.22 -3.75
C ALA A 371 -10.34 -17.96 -4.75
N LEU A 372 -9.34 -18.71 -4.27
CA LEU A 372 -8.44 -19.50 -5.10
C LEU A 372 -9.15 -20.68 -5.79
N GLU A 373 -10.17 -21.27 -5.17
CA GLU A 373 -11.01 -22.29 -5.80
C GLU A 373 -11.81 -21.73 -6.99
N TYR A 374 -12.44 -20.56 -6.80
CA TYR A 374 -13.20 -19.90 -7.88
C TYR A 374 -12.27 -19.42 -9.00
N PHE A 375 -11.08 -18.91 -8.65
CA PHE A 375 -10.05 -18.58 -9.64
C PHE A 375 -9.67 -19.78 -10.51
N LYS A 376 -9.53 -20.97 -9.90
CA LYS A 376 -9.27 -22.21 -10.65
C LYS A 376 -10.44 -22.64 -11.54
N LYS A 377 -11.69 -22.41 -11.11
CA LYS A 377 -12.91 -22.73 -11.89
C LYS A 377 -13.18 -21.74 -13.03
N MET A 378 -12.57 -20.56 -13.00
CA MET A 378 -12.79 -19.52 -13.99
C MET A 378 -12.39 -19.97 -15.41
N PRO A 379 -13.25 -19.83 -16.44
CA PRO A 379 -12.98 -20.32 -17.79
C PRO A 379 -11.84 -19.58 -18.49
N GLU A 380 -11.80 -18.25 -18.36
CA GLU A 380 -10.82 -17.38 -18.98
C GLU A 380 -10.17 -16.50 -17.93
N ARG A 381 -8.84 -16.40 -17.91
CA ARG A 381 -8.09 -15.58 -16.96
C ARG A 381 -7.21 -14.62 -17.73
N ASN A 382 -7.34 -13.33 -17.42
CA ASN A 382 -6.53 -12.27 -18.00
C ASN A 382 -5.66 -11.61 -16.91
N SER A 383 -4.81 -10.66 -17.30
CA SER A 383 -3.94 -9.90 -16.40
C SER A 383 -4.71 -9.27 -15.24
N VAL A 384 -5.91 -8.72 -15.49
CA VAL A 384 -6.78 -8.12 -14.48
C VAL A 384 -7.19 -9.12 -13.40
N THR A 385 -7.59 -10.33 -13.79
CA THR A 385 -8.02 -11.38 -12.84
C THR A 385 -6.87 -11.81 -11.94
N PHE A 386 -5.69 -12.04 -12.54
CA PHE A 386 -4.49 -12.39 -11.77
C PHE A 386 -4.07 -11.28 -10.81
N ASN A 387 -4.10 -10.02 -11.25
CA ASN A 387 -3.79 -8.86 -10.41
C ASN A 387 -4.75 -8.74 -9.22
N ALA A 388 -6.05 -9.01 -9.42
CA ALA A 388 -7.04 -9.00 -8.33
C ALA A 388 -6.72 -10.05 -7.26
N VAL A 389 -6.35 -11.27 -7.67
CA VAL A 389 -5.92 -12.33 -6.74
C VAL A 389 -4.60 -11.96 -6.05
N LEU A 390 -3.62 -11.42 -6.78
CA LEU A 390 -2.35 -10.98 -6.21
C LEU A 390 -2.54 -9.91 -5.13
N ALA A 391 -3.34 -8.88 -5.42
CA ALA A 391 -3.68 -7.84 -4.47
C ALA A 391 -4.41 -8.42 -3.24
N GLY A 392 -5.42 -9.27 -3.47
CA GLY A 392 -6.15 -9.95 -2.40
C GLY A 392 -5.28 -10.83 -1.49
N LEU A 393 -4.31 -11.55 -2.06
CA LEU A 393 -3.34 -12.33 -1.30
C LEU A 393 -2.44 -11.42 -0.45
N CYS A 394 -1.98 -10.29 -1.00
CA CYS A 394 -1.19 -9.32 -0.23
C CYS A 394 -2.00 -8.71 0.92
N SER A 395 -3.25 -8.31 0.69
CA SER A 395 -4.13 -7.77 1.73
C SER A 395 -4.43 -8.77 2.85
N ASN A 396 -4.44 -10.07 2.54
CA ASN A 396 -4.61 -11.14 3.53
C ASN A 396 -3.27 -11.64 4.12
N SER A 397 -2.16 -10.92 3.91
CA SER A 397 -0.82 -11.28 4.40
C SER A 397 -0.25 -12.61 3.87
N GLU A 398 -0.75 -13.10 2.73
CA GLU A 398 -0.32 -14.35 2.08
C GLU A 398 0.77 -14.11 1.03
N GLY A 399 1.91 -13.55 1.47
CA GLY A 399 3.01 -13.14 0.57
C GLY A 399 3.62 -14.28 -0.26
N LEU A 400 3.74 -15.49 0.30
CA LEU A 400 4.25 -16.67 -0.44
C LEU A 400 3.27 -17.11 -1.52
N GLY A 401 1.96 -17.08 -1.23
CA GLY A 401 0.91 -17.37 -2.20
C GLY A 401 0.97 -16.40 -3.38
N ALA A 402 1.17 -15.10 -3.11
CA ALA A 402 1.29 -14.08 -4.15
C ALA A 402 2.52 -14.33 -5.05
N LEU A 403 3.69 -14.66 -4.48
CA LEU A 403 4.88 -15.00 -5.28
C LEU A 403 4.69 -16.26 -6.12
N SER A 404 4.03 -17.29 -5.57
CA SER A 404 3.70 -18.51 -6.33
C SER A 404 2.81 -18.21 -7.52
N LEU A 405 1.77 -17.39 -7.34
CA LEU A 405 0.86 -17.00 -8.42
C LEU A 405 1.57 -16.15 -9.49
N PHE A 406 2.49 -15.27 -9.10
CA PHE A 406 3.30 -14.51 -10.06
C PHE A 406 4.21 -15.41 -10.90
N CYS A 407 4.80 -16.45 -10.31
CA CYS A 407 5.52 -17.45 -11.10
C CYS A 407 4.61 -18.17 -12.10
N GLU A 408 3.36 -18.45 -11.75
CA GLU A 408 2.36 -18.98 -12.68
C GLU A 408 2.07 -17.98 -13.82
N MET A 409 1.86 -16.70 -13.52
CA MET A 409 1.68 -15.65 -14.54
C MET A 409 2.84 -15.59 -15.53
N VAL A 410 4.08 -15.59 -15.03
CA VAL A 410 5.29 -15.54 -15.86
C VAL A 410 5.42 -16.81 -16.71
N LYS A 411 5.13 -17.99 -16.15
CA LYS A 411 5.15 -19.27 -16.89
C LYS A 411 4.13 -19.30 -18.02
N HIS A 412 2.92 -18.77 -17.78
CA HIS A 412 1.84 -18.70 -18.77
C HIS A 412 1.94 -17.50 -19.71
N ARG A 413 2.99 -16.67 -19.60
CA ARG A 413 3.22 -15.46 -20.43
C ARG A 413 2.04 -14.48 -20.38
N VAL A 414 1.41 -14.37 -19.22
CA VAL A 414 0.38 -13.35 -18.97
C VAL A 414 1.06 -11.98 -18.99
N GLU A 415 0.38 -10.99 -19.56
CA GLU A 415 0.87 -9.61 -19.60
C GLU A 415 1.13 -9.09 -18.17
N LEU A 416 2.35 -8.59 -17.94
CA LEU A 416 2.76 -8.00 -16.68
C LEU A 416 2.51 -6.50 -16.73
N THR A 417 1.75 -6.02 -15.76
CA THR A 417 1.39 -4.61 -15.62
C THR A 417 2.12 -3.98 -14.44
N GLU A 418 2.10 -2.65 -14.34
CA GLU A 418 2.65 -1.94 -13.19
C GLU A 418 2.00 -2.40 -11.87
N TYR A 419 0.68 -2.66 -11.87
CA TYR A 419 -0.04 -3.23 -10.73
C TYR A 419 0.48 -4.60 -10.31
N THR A 420 0.85 -5.45 -11.28
CA THR A 420 1.44 -6.77 -11.01
C THR A 420 2.75 -6.61 -10.23
N LEU A 421 3.62 -5.69 -10.67
CA LEU A 421 4.91 -5.45 -10.03
C LEU A 421 4.75 -4.82 -8.66
N THR A 422 3.89 -3.82 -8.49
CA THR A 422 3.61 -3.20 -7.19
C THR A 422 3.07 -4.24 -6.19
N SER A 423 2.18 -5.14 -6.62
CA SER A 423 1.66 -6.21 -5.77
C SER A 423 2.77 -7.18 -5.34
N ILE A 424 3.70 -7.53 -6.23
CA ILE A 424 4.80 -8.45 -5.89
C ILE A 424 5.89 -7.81 -5.03
N ILE A 425 6.16 -6.53 -5.23
CA ILE A 425 7.02 -5.75 -4.34
C ILE A 425 6.39 -5.68 -2.94
N SER A 426 5.06 -5.48 -2.86
CA SER A 426 4.31 -5.54 -1.60
C SER A 426 4.37 -6.93 -0.96
N ALA A 427 4.19 -8.01 -1.73
CA ALA A 427 4.34 -9.38 -1.24
C ALA A 427 5.75 -9.65 -0.66
N CYS A 428 6.81 -9.18 -1.33
CA CYS A 428 8.18 -9.28 -0.81
C CYS A 428 8.38 -8.47 0.47
N SER A 429 7.80 -7.28 0.50
CA SER A 429 7.79 -6.39 1.67
C SER A 429 7.12 -7.03 2.89
N LEU A 430 6.06 -7.83 2.68
CA LEU A 430 5.38 -8.59 3.73
C LEU A 430 6.23 -9.77 4.24
N LEU A 431 6.97 -10.43 3.35
CA LEU A 431 7.82 -11.56 3.73
C LEU A 431 9.11 -11.13 4.45
N GLY A 432 9.64 -9.95 4.13
CA GLY A 432 10.88 -9.44 4.74
C GLY A 432 12.15 -10.22 4.34
N GLU A 433 12.07 -11.15 3.39
CA GLU A 433 13.16 -12.02 2.99
C GLU A 433 14.16 -11.33 2.05
N LYS A 434 15.40 -11.17 2.52
CA LYS A 434 16.46 -10.47 1.79
C LYS A 434 16.71 -11.07 0.39
N ASN A 435 16.88 -12.39 0.30
CA ASN A 435 17.24 -13.08 -0.94
C ASN A 435 16.15 -12.94 -2.03
N ILE A 436 14.88 -13.02 -1.63
CA ILE A 436 13.74 -12.88 -2.56
C ILE A 436 13.67 -11.44 -3.06
N SER A 437 13.85 -10.46 -2.17
CA SER A 437 13.83 -9.05 -2.54
C SER A 437 14.93 -8.69 -3.56
N GLU A 438 16.10 -9.34 -3.51
CA GLU A 438 17.19 -9.12 -4.46
C GLU A 438 16.82 -9.63 -5.86
N GLN A 439 16.17 -10.79 -5.93
CA GLN A 439 15.72 -11.36 -7.20
C GLN A 439 14.62 -10.52 -7.84
N ILE A 440 13.63 -10.08 -7.07
CA ILE A 440 12.54 -9.23 -7.57
C ILE A 440 13.06 -7.85 -7.98
N HIS A 441 13.95 -7.25 -7.19
CA HIS A 441 14.61 -5.99 -7.58
C HIS A 441 15.35 -6.15 -8.92
N GLY A 442 16.17 -7.21 -9.07
CA GLY A 442 16.86 -7.50 -10.33
C GLY A 442 15.90 -7.75 -11.51
N PHE A 443 14.78 -8.43 -11.27
CA PHE A 443 13.73 -8.65 -12.27
C PHE A 443 13.12 -7.34 -12.76
N VAL A 444 12.69 -6.45 -11.84
CA VAL A 444 12.09 -5.16 -12.19
C VAL A 444 13.04 -4.28 -12.99
N VAL A 445 14.34 -4.26 -12.64
CA VAL A 445 15.37 -3.52 -13.37
C VAL A 445 15.56 -4.08 -14.78
N LYS A 446 15.62 -5.41 -14.93
CA LYS A 446 15.83 -6.06 -16.24
C LYS A 446 14.68 -5.81 -17.22
N PHE A 447 13.46 -5.67 -16.72
CA PHE A 447 12.27 -5.42 -17.54
C PHE A 447 12.01 -3.93 -17.85
N GLY A 448 12.88 -3.02 -17.41
CA GLY A 448 12.80 -1.60 -17.79
C GLY A 448 11.76 -0.77 -17.04
N PHE A 449 11.12 -1.32 -16.00
CA PHE A 449 10.08 -0.63 -15.21
C PHE A 449 10.65 0.37 -14.18
N ARG A 450 11.98 0.54 -14.11
CA ARG A 450 12.62 1.47 -13.17
C ARG A 450 12.29 2.94 -13.47
N SER A 451 11.86 3.28 -14.68
CA SER A 451 11.44 4.64 -15.01
C SER A 451 10.09 5.03 -14.40
N ASN A 452 9.32 4.08 -13.87
CA ASN A 452 8.08 4.38 -13.17
C ASN A 452 8.38 4.74 -11.71
N VAL A 453 7.98 5.96 -11.36
CA VAL A 453 8.19 6.57 -10.05
C VAL A 453 7.54 5.78 -8.89
N CYS A 454 6.33 5.26 -9.09
CA CYS A 454 5.61 4.51 -8.07
C CYS A 454 6.30 3.17 -7.78
N ILE A 455 6.79 2.51 -8.84
CA ILE A 455 7.55 1.26 -8.72
C ILE A 455 8.88 1.51 -8.00
N GLU A 456 9.57 2.61 -8.31
CA GLU A 456 10.81 2.97 -7.62
C GLU A 456 10.58 3.23 -6.12
N ALA A 457 9.52 3.96 -5.75
CA ALA A 457 9.17 4.20 -4.36
C ALA A 457 8.79 2.90 -3.61
N ALA A 458 8.05 2.00 -4.27
CA ALA A 458 7.73 0.68 -3.72
C ALA A 458 8.99 -0.19 -3.54
N LEU A 459 9.94 -0.14 -4.48
CA LEU A 459 11.22 -0.85 -4.35
C LEU A 459 12.05 -0.32 -3.17
N VAL A 460 12.06 1.01 -2.96
CA VAL A 460 12.72 1.60 -1.78
C VAL A 460 12.07 1.07 -0.50
N ASP A 461 10.73 1.09 -0.39
CA ASP A 461 10.05 0.55 0.80
C ASP A 461 10.35 -0.94 1.01
N MET A 462 10.31 -1.76 -0.04
CA MET A 462 10.71 -3.18 0.01
C MET A 462 12.14 -3.35 0.50
N CYS A 463 13.09 -2.60 -0.04
CA CYS A 463 14.49 -2.68 0.40
C CYS A 463 14.60 -2.33 1.90
N THR A 464 13.85 -1.34 2.38
CA THR A 464 13.86 -0.99 3.81
C THR A 464 13.25 -2.09 4.68
N ARG A 465 12.16 -2.76 4.25
CA ARG A 465 11.51 -3.83 5.01
C ARG A 465 12.28 -5.16 4.98
N CYS A 466 13.01 -5.43 3.90
CA CYS A 466 13.84 -6.64 3.76
C CYS A 466 15.28 -6.46 4.30
N GLY A 467 15.54 -5.43 5.12
CA GLY A 467 16.85 -5.20 5.75
C GLY A 467 17.97 -4.76 4.80
N ARG A 468 17.65 -4.27 3.59
CA ARG A 468 18.60 -3.80 2.56
C ARG A 468 18.72 -2.28 2.55
N MET A 469 19.01 -1.69 3.72
CA MET A 469 19.07 -0.23 3.88
C MET A 469 20.11 0.44 2.96
N SER A 470 21.26 -0.22 2.75
CA SER A 470 22.30 0.30 1.84
C SER A 470 21.84 0.43 0.39
N ASP A 471 20.97 -0.48 -0.06
CA ASP A 471 20.45 -0.45 -1.44
C ASP A 471 19.37 0.62 -1.55
N ALA A 472 18.50 0.74 -0.55
CA ALA A 472 17.50 1.80 -0.46
C ALA A 472 18.16 3.20 -0.50
N GLN A 473 19.24 3.40 0.26
CA GLN A 473 20.03 4.64 0.24
C GLN A 473 20.62 4.95 -1.15
N LYS A 474 21.22 3.95 -1.80
CA LYS A 474 21.78 4.12 -3.15
C LYS A 474 20.70 4.50 -4.15
N MET A 475 19.54 3.87 -4.10
CA MET A 475 18.41 4.20 -4.97
C MET A 475 17.93 5.63 -4.73
N PHE A 476 17.80 6.03 -3.46
CA PHE A 476 17.41 7.38 -3.07
C PHE A 476 18.38 8.46 -3.60
N HIS A 477 19.69 8.22 -3.56
CA HIS A 477 20.70 9.18 -4.05
C HIS A 477 20.92 9.15 -5.57
N GLN A 478 20.69 8.03 -6.25
CA GLN A 478 20.92 7.88 -7.70
C GLN A 478 19.85 8.55 -8.56
N SER A 479 18.64 8.77 -8.04
CA SER A 479 17.56 9.38 -8.80
C SER A 479 17.72 10.92 -8.86
N GLN A 480 18.56 11.41 -9.76
CA GLN A 480 18.79 12.86 -9.96
C GLN A 480 17.63 13.58 -10.68
N HIS A 481 16.67 12.87 -11.27
CA HIS A 481 15.61 13.47 -12.08
C HIS A 481 14.28 13.77 -11.36
N ASP A 482 14.13 13.45 -10.06
CA ASP A 482 12.83 13.51 -9.37
C ASP A 482 12.96 13.74 -7.85
N GLN A 483 13.66 14.79 -7.43
CA GLN A 483 13.81 15.13 -6.01
C GLN A 483 12.47 15.54 -5.33
N ASN A 484 11.40 15.74 -6.10
CA ASN A 484 10.13 16.31 -5.64
C ASN A 484 9.02 15.27 -5.36
N LEU A 485 9.35 14.01 -5.08
CA LEU A 485 8.35 12.97 -4.80
C LEU A 485 8.26 12.63 -3.31
N PRO A 486 7.20 13.08 -2.59
CA PRO A 486 7.06 12.87 -1.15
C PRO A 486 7.08 11.40 -0.72
N ILE A 487 6.60 10.49 -1.58
CA ILE A 487 6.51 9.05 -1.27
C ILE A 487 7.91 8.44 -1.04
N LYS A 488 8.94 8.88 -1.77
CA LYS A 488 10.32 8.37 -1.59
C LYS A 488 10.89 8.76 -0.23
N TRP A 489 10.70 10.02 0.16
CA TRP A 489 11.11 10.52 1.48
C TRP A 489 10.39 9.78 2.60
N THR A 490 9.08 9.54 2.43
CA THR A 490 8.26 8.78 3.37
C THR A 490 8.76 7.36 3.57
N SER A 491 9.03 6.64 2.47
CA SER A 491 9.55 5.28 2.52
C SER A 491 10.90 5.19 3.21
N ILE A 492 11.84 6.11 2.91
CA ILE A 492 13.18 6.06 3.50
C ILE A 492 13.18 6.45 4.98
N ILE A 493 12.46 7.52 5.37
CA ILE A 493 12.35 7.96 6.78
C ILE A 493 11.70 6.86 7.63
N SER A 494 10.59 6.30 7.15
CA SER A 494 9.93 5.17 7.80
C SER A 494 10.82 3.93 7.83
N GLY A 495 11.62 3.72 6.79
CA GLY A 495 12.62 2.66 6.71
C GLY A 495 13.66 2.75 7.81
N TYR A 496 14.27 3.92 8.01
CA TYR A 496 15.24 4.13 9.09
C TYR A 496 14.60 4.03 10.48
N ALA A 497 13.37 4.55 10.63
CA ALA A 497 12.60 4.41 11.87
C ALA A 497 12.42 2.92 12.25
N ARG A 498 12.01 2.09 11.28
CA ARG A 498 11.78 0.64 11.45
C ARG A 498 13.06 -0.14 11.71
N ASN A 499 14.17 0.21 11.05
CA ASN A 499 15.46 -0.49 11.18
C ASN A 499 16.30 -0.02 12.38
N ALA A 500 15.68 0.57 13.41
CA ALA A 500 16.32 1.03 14.64
C ALA A 500 17.48 2.04 14.41
N GLN A 501 17.35 2.89 13.39
CA GLN A 501 18.27 3.97 13.04
C GLN A 501 17.58 5.35 13.14
N PRO A 502 17.16 5.76 14.35
CA PRO A 502 16.32 6.94 14.55
C PRO A 502 17.04 8.27 14.24
N GLU A 503 18.37 8.33 14.35
CA GLU A 503 19.13 9.56 14.12
C GLU A 503 19.22 9.90 12.64
N GLU A 504 19.52 8.91 11.81
CA GLU A 504 19.56 9.02 10.35
C GLU A 504 18.18 9.45 9.82
N ALA A 505 17.10 8.88 10.36
CA ALA A 505 15.75 9.30 10.04
C ALA A 505 15.50 10.78 10.37
N MET A 506 15.95 11.28 11.52
CA MET A 506 15.82 12.70 11.90
C MET A 506 16.70 13.63 11.07
N VAL A 507 17.86 13.17 10.60
CA VAL A 507 18.70 13.93 9.67
C VAL A 507 17.99 14.07 8.33
N LEU A 508 17.46 12.97 7.78
CA LEU A 508 16.72 12.98 6.52
C LEU A 508 15.43 13.80 6.60
N PHE A 509 14.68 13.69 7.70
CA PHE A 509 13.47 14.47 7.90
C PHE A 509 13.77 15.97 7.86
N ARG A 510 14.81 16.43 8.57
CA ARG A 510 15.22 17.84 8.57
C ARG A 510 15.71 18.31 7.20
N TRP A 511 16.46 17.45 6.50
CA TRP A 511 16.92 17.77 5.15
C TRP A 511 15.76 17.87 4.17
N GLY A 512 14.80 16.94 4.21
CA GLY A 512 13.59 17.00 3.38
C GLY A 512 12.73 18.23 3.66
N GLN A 513 12.67 18.68 4.93
CA GLN A 513 12.00 19.94 5.29
C GLN A 513 12.73 21.18 4.76
N SER A 514 14.08 21.21 4.81
CA SER A 514 14.84 22.38 4.34
C SER A 514 14.80 22.59 2.83
N GLU A 515 14.60 21.51 2.07
CA GLU A 515 14.50 21.53 0.60
C GLU A 515 13.05 21.69 0.10
N GLU A 516 12.07 21.83 1.00
CA GLU A 516 10.61 21.83 0.69
C GLU A 516 10.13 20.60 -0.11
N ALA A 517 10.95 19.53 -0.16
CA ALA A 517 10.67 18.31 -0.92
C ALA A 517 9.79 17.30 -0.16
N LEU A 518 9.59 17.50 1.15
CA LEU A 518 8.84 16.61 2.03
C LEU A 518 7.49 17.23 2.40
N VAL A 519 6.41 16.56 1.98
CA VAL A 519 5.08 16.77 2.56
C VAL A 519 4.95 15.87 3.79
N VAL A 520 4.62 16.46 4.93
CA VAL A 520 4.40 15.72 6.17
C VAL A 520 2.97 15.19 6.19
N ASP A 521 2.80 13.98 5.64
CA ASP A 521 1.55 13.24 5.71
C ASP A 521 1.43 12.45 7.03
N GLU A 522 0.32 11.71 7.18
CA GLU A 522 0.03 10.86 8.33
C GLU A 522 1.12 9.81 8.59
N VAL A 523 1.69 9.24 7.52
CA VAL A 523 2.69 8.16 7.61
C VAL A 523 4.03 8.70 8.11
N VAL A 524 4.49 9.82 7.54
CA VAL A 524 5.70 10.51 7.99
C VAL A 524 5.53 11.00 9.43
N ALA A 525 4.39 11.62 9.75
CA ALA A 525 4.11 12.08 11.10
C ALA A 525 4.19 10.93 12.11
N THR A 526 3.57 9.79 11.80
CA THR A 526 3.60 8.57 12.63
C THR A 526 5.03 8.08 12.86
N ALA A 527 5.84 7.99 11.79
CA ALA A 527 7.23 7.56 11.89
C ALA A 527 8.08 8.51 12.74
N VAL A 528 7.99 9.81 12.49
CA VAL A 528 8.78 10.85 13.18
C VAL A 528 8.37 10.97 14.65
N VAL A 529 7.07 10.92 14.97
CA VAL A 529 6.57 10.90 16.35
C VAL A 529 7.08 9.66 17.10
N GLY A 530 7.06 8.49 16.47
CA GLY A 530 7.63 7.26 17.02
C GLY A 530 9.14 7.35 17.28
N ILE A 531 9.88 8.00 16.38
CA ILE A 531 11.31 8.30 16.55
C ILE A 531 11.54 9.26 17.72
N CYS A 532 10.73 10.32 17.83
CA CYS A 532 10.80 11.27 18.94
C CYS A 532 10.63 10.56 20.28
N GLY A 533 9.65 9.65 20.39
CA GLY A 533 9.47 8.81 21.57
C GLY A 533 10.69 7.94 21.86
N THR A 534 11.27 7.30 20.83
CA THR A 534 12.46 6.45 20.97
C THR A 534 13.70 7.23 21.43
N LEU A 535 13.91 8.44 20.89
CA LEU A 535 15.03 9.31 21.27
C LEU A 535 14.80 10.07 22.57
N GLY A 536 13.55 10.16 23.04
CA GLY A 536 13.17 11.03 24.17
C GLY A 536 13.12 12.51 23.77
N PHE A 537 12.88 12.81 22.50
CA PHE A 537 12.88 14.15 21.90
C PHE A 537 11.51 14.83 22.05
N TYR A 538 11.16 15.17 23.30
CA TYR A 538 9.83 15.71 23.66
C TYR A 538 9.45 16.95 22.84
N GLU A 539 10.34 17.93 22.71
CA GLU A 539 10.06 19.23 22.07
C GLU A 539 9.68 19.08 20.59
N MET A 540 10.37 18.19 19.87
CA MET A 540 10.05 17.87 18.48
C MET A 540 8.74 17.07 18.37
N GLY A 541 8.51 16.12 19.29
CA GLY A 541 7.27 15.35 19.35
C GLY A 541 6.05 16.24 19.58
N GLU A 542 6.17 17.24 20.45
CA GLU A 542 5.13 18.25 20.71
C GLU A 542 4.86 19.13 19.48
N GLN A 543 5.91 19.57 18.78
CA GLN A 543 5.77 20.31 17.51
C GLN A 543 5.05 19.47 16.45
N MET A 544 5.40 18.19 16.34
CA MET A 544 4.75 17.26 15.42
C MET A 544 3.28 17.03 15.78
N HIS A 545 2.96 16.85 17.05
CA HIS A 545 1.58 16.76 17.51
C HIS A 545 0.76 18.03 17.19
N CYS A 546 1.33 19.22 17.38
CA CYS A 546 0.67 20.46 16.98
C CYS A 546 0.45 20.56 15.47
N HIS A 547 1.39 20.05 14.66
CA HIS A 547 1.24 20.00 13.22
C HIS A 547 0.09 19.07 12.80
N THR A 548 0.00 17.87 13.38
CA THR A 548 -1.05 16.89 13.07
C THR A 548 -2.44 17.34 13.52
N LEU A 549 -2.51 18.10 14.61
CA LEU A 549 -3.74 18.79 15.04
C LEU A 549 -4.19 19.83 14.00
N LYS A 550 -3.27 20.66 13.51
CA LYS A 550 -3.59 21.71 12.53
C LYS A 550 -3.97 21.17 11.16
N SER A 551 -3.38 20.04 10.76
CA SER A 551 -3.68 19.39 9.48
C SER A 551 -4.95 18.53 9.52
N GLY A 552 -5.58 18.36 10.69
CA GLY A 552 -6.77 17.52 10.85
C GLY A 552 -6.47 16.00 10.84
N HIS A 553 -5.20 15.59 10.88
CA HIS A 553 -4.82 14.18 10.82
C HIS A 553 -4.91 13.45 12.18
N LEU A 554 -5.02 14.16 13.31
CA LEU A 554 -5.04 13.52 14.64
C LEU A 554 -6.24 12.58 14.86
N TYR A 555 -7.31 12.71 14.08
CA TYR A 555 -8.45 11.79 14.16
C TYR A 555 -8.15 10.39 13.62
N ASP A 556 -7.02 10.20 12.93
CA ASP A 556 -6.52 8.86 12.61
C ASP A 556 -6.04 8.13 13.88
N VAL A 557 -6.53 6.92 14.08
CA VAL A 557 -6.26 6.10 15.27
C VAL A 557 -4.79 5.68 15.32
N THR A 558 -4.15 5.41 14.18
CA THR A 558 -2.76 4.93 14.13
C THR A 558 -1.78 6.04 14.51
N LEU A 559 -1.96 7.24 13.96
CA LEU A 559 -1.18 8.42 14.29
C LEU A 559 -1.46 8.85 15.74
N GLY A 560 -2.73 8.84 16.17
CA GLY A 560 -3.12 9.08 17.56
C GLY A 560 -2.38 8.17 18.55
N ASN A 561 -2.37 6.86 18.27
CA ASN A 561 -1.65 5.87 19.06
C ASN A 561 -0.13 6.13 19.11
N ALA A 562 0.46 6.56 17.98
CA ALA A 562 1.87 6.94 17.94
C ALA A 562 2.18 8.16 18.83
N VAL A 563 1.30 9.17 18.84
CA VAL A 563 1.42 10.36 19.70
C VAL A 563 1.29 10.00 21.18
N ILE A 564 0.31 9.16 21.56
CA ILE A 564 0.18 8.65 22.95
C ILE A 564 1.45 7.92 23.37
N SER A 565 1.97 7.03 22.50
CA SER A 565 3.21 6.30 22.72
C SER A 565 4.43 7.22 22.86
N MET A 566 4.51 8.28 22.07
CA MET A 566 5.58 9.28 22.14
C MET A 566 5.58 10.00 23.48
N TYR A 567 4.45 10.55 23.91
CA TYR A 567 4.35 11.24 25.20
C TYR A 567 4.65 10.30 26.37
N SER A 568 4.12 9.08 26.33
CA SER A 568 4.39 8.02 27.30
C SER A 568 5.90 7.71 27.39
N LYS A 569 6.56 7.53 26.24
CA LYS A 569 8.01 7.27 26.14
C LYS A 569 8.87 8.48 26.52
N CYS A 570 8.33 9.68 26.50
CA CYS A 570 8.97 10.91 26.98
C CYS A 570 8.67 11.21 28.46
N GLY A 571 7.84 10.40 29.12
CA GLY A 571 7.50 10.51 30.54
C GLY A 571 6.37 11.51 30.85
N SER A 572 5.65 12.01 29.84
CA SER A 572 4.49 12.88 30.02
C SER A 572 3.19 12.09 29.90
N MET A 573 2.74 11.49 31.01
CA MET A 573 1.48 10.73 30.99
C MET A 573 0.24 11.63 30.94
N GLU A 574 0.30 12.86 31.45
CA GLU A 574 -0.82 13.81 31.32
C GLU A 574 -1.14 14.12 29.86
N ASP A 575 -0.12 14.42 29.05
CA ASP A 575 -0.31 14.70 27.62
C ASP A 575 -0.79 13.44 26.87
N ALA A 576 -0.29 12.26 27.25
CA ALA A 576 -0.75 11.00 26.69
C ALA A 576 -2.26 10.76 26.94
N TRP A 577 -2.75 11.05 28.16
CA TRP A 577 -4.18 10.99 28.48
C TRP A 577 -5.00 12.02 27.72
N ARG A 578 -4.51 13.27 27.58
CA ARG A 578 -5.20 14.30 26.79
C ARG A 578 -5.40 13.85 25.35
N VAL A 579 -4.37 13.27 24.73
CA VAL A 579 -4.47 12.77 23.36
C VAL A 579 -5.42 11.58 23.27
N PHE A 580 -5.35 10.65 24.24
CA PHE A 580 -6.30 9.55 24.32
C PHE A 580 -7.74 10.06 24.36
N ASP A 581 -8.06 11.01 25.25
CA ASP A 581 -9.42 11.55 25.39
C ASP A 581 -9.91 12.33 24.15
N MET A 582 -9.00 12.84 23.31
CA MET A 582 -9.33 13.51 22.05
C MET A 582 -9.66 12.54 20.91
N LEU A 583 -9.23 11.28 20.97
CA LEU A 583 -9.50 10.31 19.91
C LEU A 583 -10.98 9.90 19.90
N PRO A 584 -11.64 9.87 18.72
CA PRO A 584 -13.07 9.54 18.62
C PRO A 584 -13.34 8.05 18.89
N ILE A 585 -12.36 7.19 18.59
CA ILE A 585 -12.44 5.75 18.74
C ILE A 585 -11.12 5.29 19.37
N HIS A 586 -11.21 4.42 20.38
CA HIS A 586 -10.07 3.77 21.00
C HIS A 586 -10.05 2.31 20.63
N ASP A 587 -8.93 1.84 20.10
CA ASP A 587 -8.69 0.41 19.85
C ASP A 587 -7.84 -0.21 20.98
N ALA A 588 -7.56 -1.51 20.90
CA ALA A 588 -6.70 -2.19 21.87
C ALA A 588 -5.30 -1.56 21.93
N VAL A 589 -4.79 -1.03 20.80
CA VAL A 589 -3.48 -0.39 20.73
C VAL A 589 -3.46 0.93 21.51
N SER A 590 -4.52 1.75 21.44
CA SER A 590 -4.65 2.98 22.23
C SER A 590 -4.50 2.71 23.73
N TRP A 591 -5.19 1.69 24.25
CA TRP A 591 -5.08 1.25 25.64
C TRP A 591 -3.69 0.69 25.97
N ASN A 592 -3.13 -0.11 25.06
CA ASN A 592 -1.79 -0.68 25.21
C ASN A 592 -0.71 0.41 25.30
N CYS A 593 -0.85 1.53 24.58
CA CYS A 593 0.07 2.66 24.69
C CYS A 593 0.07 3.27 26.11
N LEU A 594 -1.10 3.47 26.72
CA LEU A 594 -1.21 3.98 28.10
C LEU A 594 -0.68 2.97 29.13
N ILE A 595 -1.04 1.70 28.99
CA ILE A 595 -0.54 0.62 29.84
C ILE A 595 0.99 0.54 29.75
N SER A 596 1.55 0.58 28.55
CA SER A 596 3.00 0.58 28.34
C SER A 596 3.66 1.82 28.93
N GLY A 597 3.02 2.99 28.86
CA GLY A 597 3.50 4.22 29.48
C GLY A 597 3.61 4.13 31.01
N HIS A 598 2.56 3.66 31.69
CA HIS A 598 2.60 3.44 33.13
C HIS A 598 3.60 2.33 33.53
N LEU A 599 3.78 1.30 32.69
CA LEU A 599 4.80 0.28 32.90
C LEU A 599 6.21 0.85 32.80
N LEU A 600 6.47 1.76 31.85
CA LEU A 600 7.74 2.51 31.77
C LEU A 600 7.98 3.38 33.00
N LEU A 601 6.93 3.92 33.62
CA LEU A 601 7.03 4.64 34.89
C LEU A 601 7.11 3.70 36.11
N MET A 602 7.11 2.38 35.90
CA MET A 602 7.12 1.36 36.96
C MET A 602 5.91 1.45 37.91
N GLN A 603 4.75 1.91 37.43
CA GLN A 603 3.52 2.07 38.20
C GLN A 603 2.58 0.88 37.98
N GLY A 604 2.88 -0.27 38.58
CA GLY A 604 2.11 -1.50 38.37
C GLY A 604 0.63 -1.38 38.77
N ASP A 605 0.35 -0.71 39.89
CA ASP A 605 -1.03 -0.54 40.39
C ASP A 605 -1.88 0.36 39.45
N GLU A 606 -1.27 1.39 38.86
CA GLU A 606 -1.95 2.25 37.87
C GLU A 606 -2.24 1.49 36.58
N VAL A 607 -1.34 0.60 36.13
CA VAL A 607 -1.61 -0.29 35.00
C VAL A 607 -2.84 -1.15 35.26
N LEU A 608 -2.99 -1.71 36.46
CA LEU A 608 -4.16 -2.51 36.82
C LEU A 608 -5.45 -1.66 36.88
N ALA A 609 -5.35 -0.38 37.24
CA ALA A 609 -6.47 0.56 37.16
C ALA A 609 -6.89 0.85 35.70
N VAL A 610 -5.92 1.10 34.81
CA VAL A 610 -6.17 1.28 33.36
C VAL A 610 -6.77 0.01 32.76
N TRP A 611 -6.24 -1.17 33.12
CA TRP A 611 -6.78 -2.46 32.72
C TRP A 611 -8.24 -2.65 33.13
N SER A 612 -8.60 -2.25 34.36
CA SER A 612 -9.99 -2.27 34.83
C SER A 612 -10.89 -1.36 33.99
N ARG A 613 -10.38 -0.18 33.60
CA ARG A 613 -11.09 0.78 32.75
C ARG A 613 -11.30 0.25 31.32
N MET A 614 -10.28 -0.37 30.72
CA MET A 614 -10.36 -1.05 29.43
C MET A 614 -11.43 -2.14 29.42
N LYS A 615 -11.48 -2.99 30.46
CA LYS A 615 -12.52 -4.01 30.59
C LYS A 615 -13.93 -3.42 30.70
N LYS A 616 -14.09 -2.32 31.46
CA LYS A 616 -15.38 -1.61 31.57
C LYS A 616 -15.84 -1.00 30.24
N ALA A 617 -14.90 -0.65 29.37
CA ALA A 617 -15.19 -0.19 28.00
C ALA A 617 -15.54 -1.34 27.02
N ASN A 618 -15.67 -2.59 27.51
CA ASN A 618 -15.93 -3.79 26.70
C ASN A 618 -14.89 -4.04 25.59
N MET A 619 -13.67 -3.51 25.74
CA MET A 619 -12.59 -3.76 24.80
C MET A 619 -11.97 -5.13 25.08
N LYS A 620 -11.82 -5.95 24.04
CA LYS A 620 -11.17 -7.26 24.17
C LYS A 620 -9.65 -7.08 24.21
N PRO A 621 -8.94 -7.66 25.18
CA PRO A 621 -7.48 -7.65 25.19
C PRO A 621 -6.93 -8.45 24.01
N ASP A 622 -5.83 -7.95 23.45
CA ASP A 622 -5.02 -8.70 22.50
C ASP A 622 -3.85 -9.41 23.23
N PRO A 623 -3.06 -10.25 22.53
CA PRO A 623 -1.90 -10.91 23.14
C PRO A 623 -0.87 -9.93 23.74
N VAL A 624 -0.74 -8.72 23.17
CA VAL A 624 0.20 -7.71 23.67
C VAL A 624 -0.32 -7.10 24.97
N THR A 625 -1.62 -6.80 25.07
CA THR A 625 -2.27 -6.30 26.29
C THR A 625 -1.98 -7.23 27.46
N LEU A 626 -2.12 -8.54 27.26
CA LEU A 626 -1.96 -9.51 28.34
C LEU A 626 -0.50 -9.65 28.77
N ILE A 627 0.46 -9.57 27.85
CA ILE A 627 1.89 -9.47 28.18
C ILE A 627 2.17 -8.24 29.06
N LEU A 628 1.64 -7.07 28.68
CA LEU A 628 1.85 -5.82 29.43
C LEU A 628 1.22 -5.85 30.82
N VAL A 629 -0.02 -6.34 30.92
CA VAL A 629 -0.73 -6.46 32.21
C VAL A 629 -0.06 -7.50 33.11
N ILE A 630 0.37 -8.66 32.57
CA ILE A 630 1.15 -9.64 33.35
C ILE A 630 2.45 -8.99 33.85
N SER A 631 3.17 -8.28 32.98
CA SER A 631 4.42 -7.60 33.37
C SER A 631 4.23 -6.55 34.46
N SER A 632 3.05 -5.94 34.55
CA SER A 632 2.75 -4.93 35.59
C SER A 632 2.76 -5.49 37.01
N TYR A 633 2.40 -6.76 37.21
CA TYR A 633 2.45 -7.44 38.51
C TYR A 633 3.87 -7.53 39.09
N ARG A 634 4.90 -7.30 38.28
CA ARG A 634 6.29 -7.18 38.75
C ARG A 634 6.53 -5.90 39.54
N HIS A 635 5.75 -4.86 39.26
CA HIS A 635 5.90 -3.49 39.75
C HIS A 635 4.73 -3.07 40.67
N THR A 636 3.94 -4.01 41.17
CA THR A 636 2.89 -3.74 42.17
C THR A 636 3.50 -3.56 43.55
N LYS A 637 2.89 -2.70 44.39
CA LYS A 637 3.38 -2.48 45.76
C LYS A 637 3.15 -3.70 46.66
N SER A 638 2.06 -4.41 46.46
CA SER A 638 1.73 -5.65 47.16
C SER A 638 2.03 -6.88 46.31
N ASN A 639 2.27 -8.01 46.98
CA ASN A 639 2.43 -9.30 46.33
C ASN A 639 1.07 -9.77 45.77
N MET A 640 0.88 -9.57 44.47
CA MET A 640 -0.35 -9.88 43.74
C MET A 640 -0.16 -11.10 42.80
N VAL A 641 0.77 -12.01 43.14
CA VAL A 641 1.11 -13.17 42.30
C VAL A 641 -0.09 -14.09 42.05
N ASP A 642 -0.96 -14.29 43.05
CA ASP A 642 -2.15 -15.13 42.88
C ASP A 642 -3.13 -14.57 41.85
N ASP A 643 -3.26 -13.25 41.77
CA ASP A 643 -4.10 -12.57 40.79
C ASP A 643 -3.50 -12.73 39.39
N CYS A 644 -2.18 -12.60 39.28
CA CYS A 644 -1.44 -12.87 38.05
C CYS A 644 -1.59 -14.33 37.59
N ARG A 645 -1.51 -15.31 38.51
CA ARG A 645 -1.75 -16.74 38.22
C ARG A 645 -3.14 -16.95 37.61
N ARG A 646 -4.17 -16.38 38.24
CA ARG A 646 -5.56 -16.50 37.76
C ARG A 646 -5.70 -15.94 36.34
N LEU A 647 -5.15 -14.75 36.08
CA LEU A 647 -5.18 -14.14 34.75
C LEU A 647 -4.45 -15.00 33.70
N PHE A 648 -3.25 -15.50 34.02
CA PHE A 648 -2.43 -16.28 33.08
C PHE A 648 -3.14 -17.57 32.66
N PHE A 649 -3.67 -18.33 33.63
CA PHE A 649 -4.34 -19.60 33.33
C PHE A 649 -5.75 -19.43 32.74
N SER A 650 -6.43 -18.29 32.97
CA SER A 650 -7.74 -18.01 32.38
C SER A 650 -7.67 -17.49 30.94
N MET A 651 -6.50 -17.03 30.49
CA MET A 651 -6.30 -16.32 29.23
C MET A 651 -6.89 -17.01 27.98
N THR A 652 -6.64 -18.31 27.82
CA THR A 652 -7.16 -19.09 26.68
C THR A 652 -8.68 -19.22 26.72
N ARG A 653 -9.25 -19.41 27.92
CA ARG A 653 -10.67 -19.67 28.10
C ARG A 653 -11.51 -18.38 28.03
N GLU A 654 -11.02 -17.30 28.62
CA GLU A 654 -11.76 -16.03 28.74
C GLU A 654 -11.55 -15.13 27.53
N TYR A 655 -10.36 -15.12 26.92
CA TYR A 655 -10.01 -14.21 25.84
C TYR A 655 -9.66 -14.90 24.52
N GLY A 656 -9.59 -16.24 24.48
CA GLY A 656 -9.21 -16.98 23.27
C GLY A 656 -7.75 -16.83 22.87
N VAL A 657 -6.91 -16.26 23.72
CA VAL A 657 -5.48 -16.02 23.46
C VAL A 657 -4.67 -17.22 23.96
N LYS A 658 -3.94 -17.88 23.07
CA LYS A 658 -3.03 -18.97 23.46
C LYS A 658 -1.72 -18.39 24.00
N PRO A 659 -1.23 -18.85 25.17
CA PRO A 659 0.05 -18.41 25.74
C PRO A 659 1.22 -18.63 24.77
N THR A 660 1.92 -17.54 24.46
CA THR A 660 3.17 -17.57 23.69
C THR A 660 4.39 -17.56 24.63
N SER A 661 5.57 -17.76 24.07
CA SER A 661 6.85 -17.67 24.81
C SER A 661 6.99 -16.36 25.60
N ASP A 662 6.48 -15.25 25.09
CA ASP A 662 6.62 -13.94 25.73
C ASP A 662 5.66 -13.76 26.92
N HIS A 663 4.48 -14.40 26.85
CA HIS A 663 3.58 -14.48 28.01
C HIS A 663 4.24 -15.26 29.14
N TYR A 664 4.84 -16.42 28.84
CA TYR A 664 5.58 -17.21 29.83
C TYR A 664 6.78 -16.44 30.39
N ALA A 665 7.57 -15.77 29.56
CA ALA A 665 8.72 -14.97 30.03
C ALA A 665 8.27 -13.85 30.99
N SER A 666 7.17 -13.17 30.68
CA SER A 666 6.60 -12.13 31.54
C SER A 666 6.12 -12.70 32.87
N PHE A 667 5.39 -13.82 32.84
CA PHE A 667 4.87 -14.47 34.03
C PHE A 667 5.98 -15.03 34.95
N VAL A 668 6.99 -15.67 34.36
CA VAL A 668 8.20 -16.14 35.04
C VAL A 668 8.96 -14.98 35.69
N SER A 669 9.04 -13.83 35.02
CA SER A 669 9.67 -12.64 35.60
C SER A 669 8.92 -12.11 36.83
N VAL A 670 7.58 -12.22 36.87
CA VAL A 670 6.77 -11.84 38.03
C VAL A 670 7.03 -12.79 39.19
N LEU A 671 6.94 -14.11 38.95
CA LEU A 671 7.22 -15.13 39.97
C LEU A 671 8.62 -14.95 40.57
N GLY A 672 9.61 -14.71 39.72
CA GLY A 672 10.99 -14.52 40.15
C GLY A 672 11.21 -13.26 40.98
N LYS A 673 10.54 -12.13 40.67
CA LYS A 673 10.62 -10.89 41.47
C LYS A 673 10.04 -11.07 42.88
N TRP A 674 9.00 -11.89 43.02
CA TRP A 674 8.35 -12.18 44.30
C TRP A 674 8.90 -13.42 45.03
N GLY A 675 10.02 -13.98 44.55
CA GLY A 675 10.76 -15.05 45.23
C GLY A 675 10.33 -16.49 44.92
N PHE A 676 9.37 -16.71 44.01
CA PHE A 676 8.87 -18.03 43.63
C PHE A 676 9.73 -18.69 42.53
N LEU A 677 11.04 -18.78 42.75
CA LEU A 677 12.00 -19.23 41.72
C LEU A 677 11.86 -20.71 41.33
N GLU A 678 11.57 -21.59 42.29
CA GLU A 678 11.41 -23.04 42.01
C GLU A 678 10.13 -23.34 41.23
N GLU A 679 9.03 -22.65 41.58
CA GLU A 679 7.78 -22.72 40.80
C GLU A 679 7.96 -22.19 39.39
N ALA A 680 8.71 -21.09 39.24
CA ALA A 680 9.01 -20.55 37.92
C ALA A 680 9.82 -21.54 37.07
N GLU A 681 10.80 -22.26 37.65
CA GLU A 681 11.54 -23.32 36.96
C GLU A 681 10.60 -24.48 36.55
N ASP A 682 9.73 -24.94 37.46
CA ASP A 682 8.73 -26.00 37.19
C ASP A 682 7.76 -25.62 36.05
N ILE A 683 7.26 -24.38 36.02
CA ILE A 683 6.39 -23.89 34.94
C ILE A 683 7.09 -23.97 33.58
N ILE A 684 8.39 -23.63 33.51
CA ILE A 684 9.15 -23.70 32.25
C ILE A 684 9.25 -25.15 31.76
N THR A 685 9.44 -26.12 32.66
CA THR A 685 9.50 -27.54 32.27
C THR A 685 8.17 -28.08 31.75
N LYS A 686 7.04 -27.46 32.13
CA LYS A 686 5.68 -27.86 31.75
C LYS A 686 5.15 -27.15 30.51
N ILE A 687 5.97 -26.34 29.82
CA ILE A 687 5.55 -25.62 28.60
C ILE A 687 5.24 -26.64 27.49
N PRO A 688 4.12 -26.47 26.74
CA PRO A 688 3.69 -27.44 25.72
C PRO A 688 4.48 -27.37 24.40
N PHE A 689 5.54 -26.56 24.34
CA PHE A 689 6.41 -26.34 23.19
C PHE A 689 7.84 -26.05 23.68
N GLU A 690 8.81 -26.09 22.76
CA GLU A 690 10.22 -25.85 23.08
C GLU A 690 10.43 -24.43 23.66
N PRO A 691 10.89 -24.29 24.92
CA PRO A 691 11.04 -22.99 25.56
C PRO A 691 12.13 -22.15 24.86
N LYS A 692 11.81 -20.92 24.43
CA LYS A 692 12.83 -20.01 23.88
C LYS A 692 13.78 -19.54 24.98
N ILE A 693 15.01 -19.19 24.58
CA ILE A 693 16.06 -18.64 25.47
C ILE A 693 15.57 -17.42 26.27
N SER A 694 14.63 -16.62 25.73
CA SER A 694 14.06 -15.45 26.40
C SER A 694 13.37 -15.78 27.73
N ILE A 695 12.72 -16.95 27.86
CA ILE A 695 12.04 -17.37 29.09
C ILE A 695 13.06 -17.68 30.18
N TRP A 696 14.06 -18.50 29.85
CA TRP A 696 15.17 -18.81 30.75
C TRP A 696 15.95 -17.57 31.16
N ARG A 697 16.14 -16.62 30.23
CA ARG A 697 16.77 -15.32 30.50
C ARG A 697 15.97 -14.50 31.51
N ALA A 698 14.64 -14.47 31.41
CA ALA A 698 13.78 -13.75 32.36
C ALA A 698 13.90 -14.33 33.78
N LEU A 699 13.97 -15.67 33.92
CA LEU A 699 14.21 -16.30 35.22
C LEU A 699 15.62 -16.00 35.75
N LEU A 700 16.64 -16.08 34.89
CA LEU A 700 18.02 -15.77 35.26
C LEU A 700 18.18 -14.32 35.73
N GLN A 701 17.53 -13.36 35.08
CA GLN A 701 17.50 -11.97 35.52
C GLN A 701 16.87 -11.82 36.90
N SER A 702 15.83 -12.61 37.19
CA SER A 702 15.15 -12.59 38.48
C SER A 702 16.01 -13.17 39.61
N CYS A 703 16.92 -14.11 39.30
CA CYS A 703 17.90 -14.62 40.25
C CYS A 703 18.90 -13.55 40.75
N ASN A 704 19.08 -12.43 40.04
CA ASN A 704 19.93 -11.33 40.54
C ASN A 704 19.38 -10.68 41.81
N PHE A 705 18.06 -10.75 42.06
CA PHE A 705 17.45 -10.26 43.30
C PHE A 705 17.63 -11.24 44.46
N HIS A 706 18.01 -12.49 44.18
CA HIS A 706 18.18 -13.56 45.16
C HIS A 706 19.51 -14.30 44.94
N PRO A 707 20.67 -13.67 45.25
CA PRO A 707 22.00 -14.19 44.90
C PRO A 707 22.35 -15.56 45.52
N GLU A 708 21.66 -15.95 46.60
CA GLU A 708 21.81 -17.21 47.33
C GLU A 708 21.17 -18.43 46.63
N SER A 709 20.48 -18.25 45.49
CA SER A 709 19.72 -19.32 44.84
C SER A 709 20.59 -20.28 44.00
N THR A 710 20.44 -21.59 44.26
CA THR A 710 21.03 -22.66 43.42
C THR A 710 20.44 -22.71 42.00
N VAL A 711 19.25 -22.13 41.81
CA VAL A 711 18.49 -22.10 40.55
C VAL A 711 19.25 -21.32 39.47
N GLY A 712 19.85 -20.18 39.82
CA GLY A 712 20.59 -19.34 38.85
C GLY A 712 21.74 -20.07 38.16
N LYS A 713 22.42 -20.98 38.87
CA LYS A 713 23.51 -21.81 38.32
C LYS A 713 22.99 -22.87 37.36
N ARG A 714 21.88 -23.53 37.69
CA ARG A 714 21.22 -24.53 36.81
C ARG A 714 20.79 -23.89 35.50
N ILE A 715 20.15 -22.73 35.57
CA ILE A 715 19.68 -21.99 34.40
C ILE A 715 20.84 -21.51 33.53
N ALA A 716 21.90 -20.95 34.13
CA ALA A 716 23.07 -20.52 33.37
C ALA A 716 23.70 -21.67 32.55
N LYS A 717 23.83 -22.85 33.16
CA LYS A 717 24.31 -24.05 32.47
C LYS A 717 23.37 -24.50 31.35
N HIS A 718 22.05 -24.42 31.58
CA HIS A 718 21.05 -24.79 30.58
C HIS A 718 21.10 -23.85 29.36
N ILE A 719 21.13 -22.53 29.59
CA ILE A 719 21.22 -21.54 28.50
C ILE A 719 22.48 -21.73 27.67
N LEU A 720 23.64 -21.95 28.28
CA LEU A 720 24.88 -22.22 27.53
C LEU A 720 24.77 -23.48 26.66
N GLY A 721 24.09 -24.52 27.16
CA GLY A 721 23.79 -25.74 26.40
C GLY A 721 22.89 -25.52 25.17
N MET A 722 22.01 -24.51 25.21
CA MET A 722 21.15 -24.12 24.08
C MET A 722 21.86 -23.32 22.99
N GLN A 723 23.16 -23.00 23.18
CA GLN A 723 23.97 -22.18 22.27
C GLN A 723 23.35 -20.81 21.93
N PRO A 724 23.41 -19.83 22.85
CA PRO A 724 22.84 -18.51 22.61
C PRO A 724 23.65 -17.76 21.53
N GLU A 725 22.94 -17.00 20.69
CA GLU A 725 23.53 -16.11 19.68
C GLU A 725 23.58 -14.65 20.17
N ASP A 726 22.74 -14.29 21.13
CA ASP A 726 22.58 -12.92 21.61
C ASP A 726 23.69 -12.50 22.60
N PRO A 727 24.42 -11.39 22.33
CA PRO A 727 25.42 -10.83 23.24
C PRO A 727 24.94 -10.63 24.67
N SER A 728 23.68 -10.19 24.85
CA SER A 728 23.18 -9.81 26.18
C SER A 728 23.03 -11.01 27.11
N THR A 729 22.81 -12.20 26.55
CA THR A 729 22.69 -13.45 27.29
C THR A 729 24.03 -13.90 27.87
N PHE A 730 25.11 -13.85 27.07
CA PHE A 730 26.47 -14.10 27.55
C PHE A 730 26.89 -13.11 28.64
N ILE A 731 26.57 -11.82 28.45
CA ILE A 731 26.88 -10.77 29.42
C ILE A 731 26.13 -11.02 30.74
N LEU A 732 24.85 -11.40 30.69
CA LEU A 732 24.07 -11.70 31.89
C LEU A 732 24.66 -12.87 32.68
N ILE A 733 25.04 -13.97 32.00
CA ILE A 733 25.66 -15.13 32.63
C ILE A 733 27.04 -14.78 33.21
N SER A 734 27.88 -14.09 32.43
CA SER A 734 29.19 -13.60 32.88
C SER A 734 29.03 -12.71 34.12
N ASN A 735 28.04 -11.81 34.13
CA ASN A 735 27.80 -10.94 35.27
C ASN A 735 27.38 -11.72 36.52
N LEU A 736 26.48 -12.71 36.39
CA LEU A 736 26.06 -13.58 37.48
C LEU A 736 27.24 -14.38 38.05
N LEU A 737 28.07 -14.96 37.18
CA LEU A 737 29.25 -15.74 37.59
C LEU A 737 30.28 -14.85 38.30
N SER A 738 30.55 -13.67 37.77
CA SER A 738 31.42 -12.67 38.40
C SER A 738 30.88 -12.22 39.77
N ALA A 739 29.57 -11.96 39.88
CA ALA A 739 28.94 -11.61 41.15
C ALA A 739 29.02 -12.73 42.19
N SER A 740 29.04 -14.00 41.75
CA SER A 740 29.27 -15.17 42.62
C SER A 740 30.74 -15.47 42.94
N GLY A 741 31.67 -14.59 42.53
CA GLY A 741 33.12 -14.73 42.76
C GLY A 741 33.83 -15.73 41.84
N ARG A 742 33.16 -16.24 40.80
CA ARG A 742 33.69 -17.26 39.87
C ARG A 742 34.29 -16.63 38.60
N TRP A 743 35.36 -15.86 38.78
CA TRP A 743 36.01 -15.10 37.71
C TRP A 743 36.46 -15.94 36.53
N HIS A 744 37.11 -17.09 36.79
CA HIS A 744 37.57 -18.00 35.74
C HIS A 744 36.41 -18.50 34.86
N CYS A 745 35.29 -18.89 35.46
CA CYS A 745 34.10 -19.31 34.71
C CYS A 745 33.47 -18.15 33.91
N SER A 746 33.52 -16.94 34.43
CA SER A 746 33.04 -15.74 33.73
C SER A 746 33.88 -15.42 32.50
N GLU A 747 35.20 -15.56 32.58
CA GLU A 747 36.10 -15.35 31.45
C GLU A 747 35.92 -16.41 30.37
N LEU A 748 35.72 -17.69 30.74
CA LEU A 748 35.38 -18.75 29.77
C LEU A 748 34.12 -18.41 28.96
N VAL A 749 33.07 -17.86 29.60
CA VAL A 749 31.85 -17.42 28.90
C VAL A 749 32.14 -16.25 27.95
N ARG A 750 33.04 -15.32 28.33
CA ARG A 750 33.48 -14.20 27.47
C ARG A 750 34.39 -14.65 26.32
N GLU A 751 35.21 -15.68 26.52
CA GLU A 751 35.99 -16.33 25.47
C GLU A 751 35.08 -17.04 24.47
N GLU A 752 34.07 -17.77 24.94
CA GLU A 752 33.07 -18.41 24.07
C GLU A 752 32.30 -17.38 23.24
N MET A 753 31.88 -16.27 23.87
CA MET A 753 31.26 -15.16 23.16
C MET A 753 32.16 -14.61 22.05
N ARG A 754 33.46 -14.42 22.32
CA ARG A 754 34.44 -13.95 21.33
C ARG A 754 34.71 -14.94 20.22
N SER A 755 34.84 -16.23 20.53
CA SER A 755 35.12 -17.28 19.54
C SER A 755 33.96 -17.47 18.56
N LYS A 756 32.72 -17.19 19.00
CA LYS A 756 31.52 -17.15 18.15
C LYS A 756 31.36 -15.85 17.35
N GLY A 757 32.28 -14.89 17.47
CA GLY A 757 32.20 -13.59 16.79
C GLY A 757 31.13 -12.64 17.34
N VAL A 758 30.49 -12.99 18.46
CA VAL A 758 29.43 -12.20 19.09
C VAL A 758 30.07 -11.04 19.86
N ARG A 759 29.68 -9.80 19.56
CA ARG A 759 30.25 -8.59 20.20
C ARG A 759 29.23 -7.86 21.04
N LYS A 760 29.67 -7.35 22.20
CA LYS A 760 28.86 -6.51 23.09
C LYS A 760 28.56 -5.16 22.43
N HIS A 761 27.29 -4.73 22.45
CA HIS A 761 26.93 -3.35 22.12
C HIS A 761 27.44 -2.37 23.20
N PRO A 762 28.09 -1.26 22.82
CA PRO A 762 28.55 -0.25 23.77
C PRO A 762 27.40 0.37 24.57
N ALA A 763 27.63 0.61 25.87
CA ALA A 763 26.68 1.30 26.72
C ALA A 763 26.65 2.79 26.37
N ARG A 764 25.53 3.23 25.84
CA ARG A 764 25.30 4.59 25.34
C ARG A 764 24.26 5.29 26.21
N SER A 765 24.54 6.54 26.57
CA SER A 765 23.54 7.43 27.16
C SER A 765 23.49 8.72 26.34
N TRP A 766 22.31 9.29 26.14
CA TRP A 766 22.16 10.50 25.36
C TRP A 766 21.13 11.44 25.95
N ILE A 767 21.28 12.71 25.58
CA ILE A 767 20.42 13.82 25.97
C ILE A 767 20.12 14.63 24.71
N VAL A 768 18.89 15.13 24.63
CA VAL A 768 18.49 16.04 23.56
C VAL A 768 18.62 17.48 24.06
N HIS A 769 19.37 18.29 23.33
CA HIS A 769 19.57 19.71 23.63
C HIS A 769 19.68 20.50 22.32
N GLN A 770 19.03 21.67 22.24
CA GLN A 770 19.03 22.54 21.04
C GLN A 770 18.71 21.79 19.74
N ASN A 771 17.67 20.95 19.76
CA ASN A 771 17.26 20.10 18.65
C ASN A 771 18.34 19.13 18.10
N LYS A 772 19.30 18.73 18.94
CA LYS A 772 20.34 17.76 18.60
C LYS A 772 20.45 16.67 19.66
N VAL A 773 20.71 15.44 19.21
CA VAL A 773 21.01 14.31 20.09
C VAL A 773 22.51 14.35 20.43
N HIS A 774 22.83 14.47 21.71
CA HIS A 774 24.19 14.40 22.23
C HIS A 774 24.41 13.03 22.88
N ALA A 775 25.21 12.19 22.22
CA ALA A 775 25.50 10.82 22.67
C ALA A 775 26.82 10.75 23.43
N PHE A 776 26.83 9.95 24.49
CA PHE A 776 27.99 9.70 25.33
C PHE A 776 28.24 8.21 25.47
N TYR A 777 29.52 7.83 25.37
CA TYR A 777 30.01 6.48 25.59
C TYR A 777 31.07 6.52 26.69
N THR A 778 31.22 5.41 27.42
CA THR A 778 32.22 5.29 28.48
C THR A 778 33.62 5.53 27.89
N ARG A 779 34.38 6.45 28.47
CA ARG A 779 35.75 6.87 28.04
C ARG A 779 35.85 7.51 26.66
N ASP A 780 34.73 7.85 26.04
CA ASP A 780 34.74 8.59 24.78
C ASP A 780 35.00 10.09 25.03
N LYS A 781 35.88 10.66 24.20
CA LYS A 781 36.29 12.08 24.22
C LYS A 781 36.04 12.78 22.87
N THR A 782 35.27 12.16 21.97
CA THR A 782 34.94 12.70 20.65
C THR A 782 34.00 13.91 20.69
N HIS A 783 33.28 14.12 21.79
CA HIS A 783 32.38 15.26 21.96
C HIS A 783 33.14 16.59 21.98
N SER A 784 32.66 17.62 21.27
CA SER A 784 33.32 18.93 21.15
C SER A 784 33.63 19.59 22.50
N GLN A 785 32.72 19.42 23.47
CA GLN A 785 32.84 19.94 24.84
C GLN A 785 33.39 18.91 25.84
N SER A 786 34.12 17.89 25.40
CA SER A 786 34.58 16.81 26.29
C SER A 786 35.41 17.31 27.48
N LYS A 787 36.23 18.36 27.33
CA LYS A 787 37.04 18.88 28.44
C LYS A 787 36.17 19.42 29.59
N ASP A 788 35.15 20.22 29.25
CA ASP A 788 34.26 20.84 30.22
C ASP A 788 33.39 19.79 30.93
N ILE A 789 32.91 18.79 30.19
CA ILE A 789 32.07 17.72 30.73
C ILE A 789 32.85 16.87 31.74
N TYR A 790 34.08 16.46 31.41
CA TYR A 790 34.89 15.65 32.33
C TYR A 790 35.30 16.48 33.56
N SER A 791 35.71 17.73 33.39
CA SER A 791 36.05 18.62 34.52
C SER A 791 34.84 18.86 35.43
N GLY A 792 33.66 19.12 34.84
CA GLY A 792 32.41 19.27 35.59
C GLY A 792 31.98 17.99 36.31
N LEU A 793 32.25 16.82 35.71
CA LEU A 793 31.95 15.53 36.34
C LEU A 793 32.88 15.26 37.52
N GLU A 794 34.17 15.57 37.41
CA GLU A 794 35.13 15.46 38.52
C GLU A 794 34.71 16.32 39.72
N ILE A 795 34.30 17.58 39.47
CA ILE A 795 33.75 18.46 40.51
C ILE A 795 32.48 17.85 41.13
N LEU A 796 31.56 17.38 40.29
CA LEU A 796 30.30 16.78 40.76
C LEU A 796 30.53 15.52 41.60
N ILE A 797 31.50 14.68 41.22
CA ILE A 797 31.90 13.50 41.99
C ILE A 797 32.46 13.92 43.35
N LEU A 798 33.36 14.91 43.39
CA LEU A 798 33.91 15.42 44.65
C LEU A 798 32.82 15.94 45.60
N GLU A 799 31.84 16.69 45.09
CA GLU A 799 30.70 17.17 45.88
C GLU A 799 29.82 16.01 46.38
N CYS A 800 29.59 14.99 45.55
CA CYS A 800 28.87 13.79 45.96
C CYS A 800 29.60 13.03 47.07
N LEU A 801 30.92 12.86 46.95
CA LEU A 801 31.76 12.21 47.97
C LEU A 801 31.67 12.97 49.30
N LYS A 802 31.72 14.31 49.29
CA LYS A 802 31.54 15.16 50.48
C LYS A 802 30.15 14.99 51.11
N ALA A 803 29.12 14.76 50.29
CA ALA A 803 27.76 14.53 50.74
C ALA A 803 27.49 13.09 51.25
N GLY A 804 28.49 12.20 51.20
CA GLY A 804 28.41 10.82 51.71
C GLY A 804 28.19 9.73 50.65
N TYR A 805 28.26 10.06 49.36
CA TYR A 805 28.27 9.04 48.30
C TYR A 805 29.53 8.18 48.41
N VAL A 806 29.38 6.86 48.39
CA VAL A 806 30.48 5.91 48.32
C VAL A 806 30.32 5.08 47.05
N PRO A 807 31.31 5.05 46.15
CA PRO A 807 31.25 4.24 44.93
C PRO A 807 31.17 2.75 45.28
N ASP A 808 30.16 2.07 44.74
CA ASP A 808 29.95 0.64 44.99
C ASP A 808 30.71 -0.20 43.97
N THR A 809 31.90 -0.66 44.38
CA THR A 809 32.81 -1.44 43.53
C THR A 809 32.31 -2.85 43.24
N SER A 810 31.24 -3.34 43.90
CA SER A 810 30.62 -4.63 43.59
C SER A 810 30.02 -4.65 42.18
N PHE A 811 29.68 -3.50 41.62
CA PHE A 811 29.20 -3.36 40.23
C PHE A 811 30.31 -3.42 39.18
N VAL A 812 31.60 -3.44 39.58
CA VAL A 812 32.73 -3.60 38.66
C VAL A 812 33.10 -5.08 38.55
N LEU A 813 32.51 -5.72 37.54
CA LEU A 813 32.69 -7.15 37.27
C LEU A 813 33.93 -7.43 36.42
N HIS A 814 35.05 -6.80 36.81
CA HIS A 814 36.38 -7.00 36.24
C HIS A 814 37.40 -7.29 37.35
N GLU A 815 38.33 -8.22 37.08
CA GLU A 815 39.43 -8.55 37.97
C GLU A 815 40.53 -7.50 37.87
N VAL A 816 40.34 -6.40 38.58
CA VAL A 816 41.26 -5.25 38.65
C VAL A 816 41.39 -4.79 40.09
N GLU A 817 42.45 -4.04 40.39
CA GLU A 817 42.67 -3.49 41.73
C GLU A 817 41.51 -2.58 42.17
N GLU A 818 41.26 -2.56 43.48
CA GLU A 818 40.11 -1.84 44.06
C GLU A 818 40.12 -0.34 43.74
N GLN A 819 41.31 0.25 43.60
CA GLN A 819 41.48 1.65 43.20
C GLN A 819 41.07 1.87 41.74
N GLN A 820 41.42 0.94 40.84
CA GLN A 820 41.00 1.00 39.44
C GLN A 820 39.49 0.78 39.29
N LYS A 821 38.87 -0.07 40.12
CA LYS A 821 37.40 -0.26 40.13
C LYS A 821 36.66 1.06 40.36
N LYS A 822 37.10 1.87 41.33
CA LYS A 822 36.51 3.19 41.58
C LYS A 822 36.59 4.10 40.36
N GLU A 823 37.73 4.10 39.67
CA GLU A 823 37.92 4.89 38.45
C GLU A 823 36.97 4.47 37.31
N PHE A 824 36.72 3.17 37.13
CA PHE A 824 35.75 2.67 36.14
C PHE A 824 34.34 3.24 36.37
N LEU A 825 33.90 3.35 37.63
CA LEU A 825 32.56 3.82 37.99
C LEU A 825 32.35 5.33 37.74
N PHE A 826 33.41 6.11 37.79
CA PHE A 826 33.31 7.58 37.67
C PHE A 826 32.92 8.02 36.25
N TYR A 827 33.41 7.35 35.22
CA TYR A 827 33.26 7.79 33.83
C TYR A 827 32.22 7.00 33.04
N HIS A 828 31.16 6.52 33.70
CA HIS A 828 30.04 5.89 33.03
C HIS A 828 29.29 6.87 32.12
N SER A 829 28.83 6.40 30.96
CA SER A 829 28.12 7.23 29.96
C SER A 829 26.92 7.99 30.53
N ALA A 830 26.21 7.43 31.51
CA ALA A 830 25.07 8.09 32.13
C ALA A 830 25.51 9.31 32.96
N LYS A 831 26.62 9.20 33.71
CA LYS A 831 27.16 10.31 34.50
C LYS A 831 27.61 11.45 33.59
N LEU A 832 28.29 11.13 32.48
CA LEU A 832 28.68 12.11 31.46
C LEU A 832 27.46 12.85 30.87
N ALA A 833 26.40 12.12 30.51
CA ALA A 833 25.19 12.71 29.94
C ALA A 833 24.44 13.62 30.93
N VAL A 834 24.33 13.21 32.20
CA VAL A 834 23.71 14.04 33.25
C VAL A 834 24.55 15.29 33.53
N THR A 835 25.87 15.17 33.59
CA THR A 835 26.77 16.32 33.75
C THR A 835 26.64 17.30 32.59
N TYR A 836 26.61 16.81 31.34
CA TYR A 836 26.34 17.67 30.19
C TYR A 836 25.01 18.41 30.33
N GLY A 837 23.95 17.70 30.75
CA GLY A 837 22.65 18.30 31.06
C GLY A 837 22.75 19.39 32.12
N LEU A 838 23.46 19.16 33.22
CA LEU A 838 23.67 20.15 34.29
C LEU A 838 24.37 21.43 33.78
N LEU A 839 25.37 21.29 32.90
CA LEU A 839 26.15 22.39 32.36
C LEU A 839 25.40 23.22 31.30
N THR A 840 24.51 22.60 30.53
CA THR A 840 23.91 23.22 29.33
C THR A 840 22.46 23.66 29.51
N THR A 841 21.73 23.08 30.45
CA THR A 841 20.31 23.40 30.65
C THR A 841 20.13 24.46 31.74
N LYS A 842 19.12 25.34 31.55
CA LYS A 842 18.79 26.41 32.51
C LYS A 842 18.49 25.84 33.90
N GLN A 843 18.87 26.61 34.92
CA GLN A 843 18.58 26.28 36.33
C GLN A 843 17.07 26.10 36.53
N GLY A 844 16.69 25.06 37.28
CA GLY A 844 15.28 24.71 37.53
C GLY A 844 14.61 23.81 36.50
N ARG A 845 15.17 23.61 35.28
CA ARG A 845 14.64 22.60 34.36
C ARG A 845 15.02 21.17 34.82
N PRO A 846 14.19 20.15 34.57
CA PRO A 846 14.59 18.76 34.79
C PRO A 846 15.63 18.32 33.74
N ILE A 847 16.52 17.40 34.12
CA ILE A 847 17.50 16.79 33.22
C ILE A 847 16.94 15.47 32.73
N ARG A 848 16.79 15.30 31.41
CA ARG A 848 16.24 14.07 30.82
C ARG A 848 17.33 13.36 30.03
N VAL A 849 17.66 12.13 30.42
CA VAL A 849 18.66 11.29 29.77
C VAL A 849 18.03 9.96 29.38
N THR A 850 18.31 9.46 28.17
CA THR A 850 17.97 8.08 27.80
C THR A 850 19.24 7.23 27.74
N LYS A 851 19.10 5.95 28.10
CA LYS A 851 20.16 4.94 28.13
C LYS A 851 19.70 3.67 27.40
N ASN A 852 20.56 3.08 26.57
CA ASN A 852 20.24 1.87 25.79
C ASN A 852 20.38 0.55 26.57
N VAL A 853 20.87 0.59 27.80
CA VAL A 853 21.07 -0.57 28.69
C VAL A 853 20.68 -0.21 30.11
N LEU A 854 20.43 -1.22 30.95
CA LEU A 854 20.09 -1.02 32.37
C LEU A 854 21.07 -0.06 33.08
N LEU A 855 20.51 0.82 33.89
CA LEU A 855 21.25 1.70 34.77
C LEU A 855 21.91 0.86 35.87
N CYS A 856 23.23 0.99 36.04
CA CYS A 856 23.91 0.27 37.11
C CYS A 856 23.56 0.86 38.49
N GLY A 857 23.60 0.04 39.53
CA GLY A 857 23.22 0.46 40.89
C GLY A 857 24.09 1.60 41.43
N ASP A 858 25.38 1.64 41.10
CA ASP A 858 26.26 2.77 41.45
C ASP A 858 25.82 4.09 40.80
N CYS A 859 25.49 4.10 39.51
CA CYS A 859 24.96 5.30 38.84
C CYS A 859 23.63 5.73 39.44
N HIS A 860 22.75 4.76 39.74
CA HIS A 860 21.47 5.02 40.40
C HIS A 860 21.66 5.69 41.77
N ASN A 861 22.57 5.16 42.61
CA ASN A 861 22.90 5.76 43.90
C ASN A 861 23.53 7.15 43.73
N PHE A 862 24.49 7.30 42.80
CA PHE A 862 25.10 8.59 42.49
C PHE A 862 24.08 9.66 42.11
N PHE A 863 23.07 9.33 41.29
CA PHE A 863 22.05 10.31 40.88
C PHE A 863 21.11 10.76 42.01
N LYS A 864 20.90 9.95 43.04
CA LYS A 864 20.26 10.40 44.29
C LYS A 864 21.05 11.57 44.89
N TYR A 865 22.36 11.42 45.08
CA TYR A 865 23.21 12.49 45.61
C TYR A 865 23.27 13.71 44.68
N VAL A 866 23.38 13.51 43.36
CA VAL A 866 23.35 14.61 42.38
C VAL A 866 22.06 15.42 42.50
N SER A 867 20.89 14.76 42.56
CA SER A 867 19.60 15.47 42.69
C SER A 867 19.52 16.28 43.98
N ARG A 868 20.06 15.75 45.10
CA ARG A 868 20.12 16.42 46.40
C ARG A 868 21.04 17.64 46.40
N ILE A 869 22.23 17.52 45.83
CA ILE A 869 23.25 18.58 45.82
C ILE A 869 22.86 19.70 44.87
N THR A 870 22.43 19.33 43.66
CA THR A 870 22.09 20.31 42.62
C THR A 870 20.70 20.90 42.80
N LYS A 871 19.86 20.29 43.65
CA LYS A 871 18.43 20.61 43.80
C LYS A 871 17.69 20.60 42.47
N ARG A 872 18.07 19.68 41.59
CA ARG A 872 17.47 19.50 40.27
C ARG A 872 16.96 18.08 40.12
N GLU A 873 15.80 17.97 39.49
CA GLU A 873 15.26 16.69 39.08
C GLU A 873 16.12 16.10 37.95
N VAL A 874 16.50 14.84 38.10
CA VAL A 874 17.22 14.05 37.09
C VAL A 874 16.33 12.87 36.72
N CYS A 875 15.92 12.78 35.47
CA CYS A 875 15.09 11.71 34.96
C CYS A 875 15.91 10.90 33.94
N VAL A 876 16.14 9.63 34.24
CA VAL A 876 16.90 8.72 33.38
C VAL A 876 15.99 7.59 32.92
N ARG A 877 15.77 7.47 31.62
CA ARG A 877 15.06 6.34 31.02
C ARG A 877 16.05 5.29 30.54
N ASP A 878 15.96 4.08 31.06
CA ASP A 878 16.74 2.93 30.59
C ASP A 878 15.83 1.83 30.01
N THR A 879 16.36 0.62 29.82
CA THR A 879 15.59 -0.52 29.28
C THR A 879 14.56 -1.10 30.27
N SER A 880 14.63 -0.74 31.56
CA SER A 880 13.65 -1.15 32.58
C SER A 880 12.55 -0.12 32.79
N GLY A 881 12.82 1.16 32.55
CA GLY A 881 11.85 2.23 32.73
C GLY A 881 12.49 3.56 33.08
N PHE A 882 11.70 4.44 33.68
CA PHE A 882 12.10 5.75 34.17
C PHE A 882 12.57 5.69 35.62
N HIS A 883 13.74 6.30 35.86
CA HIS A 883 14.31 6.57 37.16
C HIS A 883 14.29 8.08 37.37
N SER A 884 13.32 8.57 38.15
CA SER A 884 13.19 9.99 38.46
C SER A 884 13.76 10.27 39.83
N PHE A 885 14.90 10.99 39.86
CA PHE A 885 15.63 11.36 41.05
C PHE A 885 15.28 12.79 41.46
N SER A 886 14.78 12.95 42.68
CA SER A 886 14.46 14.27 43.24
C SER A 886 14.83 14.32 44.72
N ASN A 887 15.53 15.37 45.14
CA ASN A 887 15.91 15.61 46.54
C ASN A 887 16.61 14.44 47.27
N GLY A 888 17.28 13.54 46.56
CA GLY A 888 17.93 12.36 47.17
C GLY A 888 17.12 11.06 47.10
N GLU A 889 15.88 11.12 46.61
CA GLU A 889 15.00 9.98 46.46
C GLU A 889 14.84 9.61 44.99
N CYS A 890 14.45 8.37 44.72
CA CYS A 890 14.15 7.88 43.37
C CYS A 890 12.70 7.36 43.35
N SER A 891 12.02 7.49 42.22
CA SER A 891 10.69 6.94 41.99
C SER A 891 10.62 5.40 42.04
N CYS A 892 11.76 4.71 42.00
CA CYS A 892 11.82 3.26 42.13
C CYS A 892 11.76 2.84 43.61
N GLU A 893 10.60 2.33 44.06
CA GLU A 893 10.41 1.64 45.35
C GLU A 893 10.62 0.12 45.22
#